data_AF-A0AA39HFB8-F1
#
_entry.id   AF-A0AA39HFB8-F1
#
_cell.length_a   1.000
_cell.length_b   1.000
_cell.length_c   1.000
_cell.angle_alpha   90.00
_cell.angle_beta   90.00
_cell.angle_gamma   90.00
#
_symmetry.space_group_name_H-M   'P 1'
#
loop_
_entity.id
_entity.type
_entity.pdbx_description
1 polymer ?
#
loop_
_entity_poly.entity_id
_entity_poly.type
_entity_poly.pdbx_seq_one_letter_code
_entity_poly.pdbx_strand_id
1 'polypeptide(L)'
;MDLFEMGLALYHIMRIPLLFGVLVALVLATKPEEDFRVRQLSVGDLQGRQVTTQSDKTVYAYLGIPYANAPIGDLRFKEPETKRKWDGVLDATEYKVSCPYNSSFMSNTRESKFMSEDCLQANVFASENCLREGACPVLVYLFPSELYFGSAVMIEERRVAEDWASEDLVVVTFNHRLGVFGLLNLGTETSTDASTDAALQDQIAALQWTQKHIEKFGADPRHVTLMSVGSGAANADLLALSPKTKGLFNQMVLIDGAAGLYNNSDRETNERSSKNIAVKIGCATLAGWGKKEKAKETLRCLREHRAGDLLEVQRQLEDYLERVPFDGPAVNPKGVLPKKLGDLQKMRRPMPILLGSTGRLPSTQKEAKIDDRDFCSQAANFKNLVLSKRLLKGCKKMYKHDVEEAFDEVTVTLPMLETSRKNAENGGKTYLFETHSAFDENLHLKDRKENTRLKETILHFLKTGDPSDEKDNTEWKPFDTKKGNYMRMRGDAMENADGYHEKADDFWNNKTLSEKEEDETEKKKTEEEEEQERHPDEEKKKHREEKETEEEEKETEEKRYWKEKQRKRHTEEEKKKHREEKETERPEKKHHQKERETEHGERRRWIEKERQKEREEERRHWKEHEKKGEEKWKVRNMTKEEVLETVEEMQKQIRSLRDRMKTDEDDFSGWKEDVDETLKTLTERMQHLKKHKPTPTRRHQQRYEKEHKKAEEEWEPKGHWKVRHGKWEDVKGREREQVLRQVAAIERDIEEIFEELGIDAPPSLHRDSGVRNAAPSLVTGNGSDATVPSVVVYRDAGWNLWFWIVFALFVVLLVVLMITCFFLVTAKQKKGEYSQIS
;
A
#
# COMPACT_ATOMS: atom_id res chain seq x y z
N MET A 1 -53.08 49.52 -57.73
CA MET A 1 -52.18 48.46 -57.26
C MET A 1 -52.06 47.46 -58.39
N ASP A 2 -50.88 47.34 -58.97
CA ASP A 2 -50.67 46.46 -60.11
C ASP A 2 -50.73 44.98 -59.72
N LEU A 3 -51.09 44.14 -60.69
CA LEU A 3 -51.04 42.67 -60.57
C LEU A 3 -49.66 42.17 -60.10
N PHE A 4 -48.60 42.93 -60.37
CA PHE A 4 -47.24 42.67 -59.92
C PHE A 4 -47.08 42.73 -58.39
N GLU A 5 -47.69 43.73 -57.72
CA GLU A 5 -47.63 43.83 -56.26
C GLU A 5 -48.46 42.75 -55.56
N MET A 6 -49.62 42.36 -56.14
CA MET A 6 -50.39 41.22 -55.63
C MET A 6 -49.64 39.89 -55.81
N GLY A 7 -48.93 39.70 -56.92
CA GLY A 7 -48.06 38.54 -57.14
C GLY A 7 -46.92 38.45 -56.12
N LEU A 8 -46.26 39.57 -55.84
CA LEU A 8 -45.23 39.67 -54.79
C LEU A 8 -45.79 39.38 -53.39
N ALA A 9 -46.95 39.95 -53.05
CA ALA A 9 -47.61 39.67 -51.77
C ALA A 9 -47.95 38.19 -51.60
N LEU A 10 -48.55 37.54 -52.60
CA LEU A 10 -48.82 36.10 -52.59
C LEU A 10 -47.54 35.26 -52.49
N TYR A 11 -46.48 35.64 -53.22
CA TYR A 11 -45.18 34.97 -53.12
C TYR A 11 -44.60 35.03 -51.70
N HIS A 12 -44.62 36.20 -51.04
CA HIS A 12 -44.17 36.33 -49.66
C HIS A 12 -45.07 35.58 -48.66
N ILE A 13 -46.40 35.63 -48.84
CA ILE A 13 -47.37 34.91 -48.00
C ILE A 13 -47.18 33.38 -48.07
N MET A 14 -46.84 32.82 -49.25
CA MET A 14 -46.55 31.38 -49.37
C MET A 14 -45.13 31.00 -48.92
N ARG A 15 -44.16 31.93 -49.01
CA ARG A 15 -42.76 31.66 -48.65
C ARG A 15 -42.50 31.68 -47.15
N ILE A 16 -43.26 32.46 -46.37
CA ILE A 16 -43.12 32.52 -44.91
C ILE A 16 -43.47 31.17 -44.23
N PRO A 17 -44.60 30.50 -44.51
CA PRO A 17 -44.90 29.17 -43.98
C PRO A 17 -43.87 28.11 -44.40
N LEU A 18 -43.34 28.20 -45.62
CA LEU A 18 -42.34 27.26 -46.12
C LEU A 18 -41.00 27.42 -45.40
N LEU A 19 -40.53 28.65 -45.21
CA LEU A 19 -39.31 28.95 -44.43
C LEU A 19 -39.49 28.59 -42.96
N PHE A 20 -40.67 28.85 -42.37
CA PHE A 20 -40.98 28.45 -41.00
C PHE A 20 -41.02 26.92 -40.85
N GLY A 21 -41.61 26.21 -41.80
CA GLY A 21 -41.60 24.74 -41.83
C GLY A 21 -40.20 24.15 -41.95
N VAL A 22 -39.32 24.75 -42.77
CA VAL A 22 -37.90 24.36 -42.86
C VAL A 22 -37.16 24.68 -41.55
N LEU A 23 -37.42 25.83 -40.92
CA LEU A 23 -36.78 26.18 -39.64
C LEU A 23 -37.21 25.23 -38.52
N VAL A 24 -38.50 24.90 -38.42
CA VAL A 24 -39.04 23.92 -37.47
C VAL A 24 -38.47 22.53 -37.76
N ALA A 25 -38.36 22.12 -39.03
CA ALA A 25 -37.74 20.85 -39.39
C ALA A 25 -36.24 20.80 -39.00
N LEU A 26 -35.50 21.91 -39.13
CA LEU A 26 -34.11 22.01 -38.70
C LEU A 26 -33.98 21.93 -37.17
N VAL A 27 -34.83 22.65 -36.41
CA VAL A 27 -34.86 22.62 -34.94
C VAL A 27 -35.33 21.26 -34.39
N LEU A 28 -36.19 20.54 -35.11
CA LEU A 28 -36.56 19.16 -34.75
C LEU A 28 -35.52 18.13 -35.21
N ALA A 29 -34.66 18.47 -36.18
CA ALA A 29 -33.55 17.63 -36.63
C ALA A 29 -32.28 17.80 -35.77
N THR A 30 -32.12 18.92 -35.06
CA THR A 30 -31.10 19.04 -34.01
C THR A 30 -31.48 18.13 -32.84
N LYS A 31 -30.84 16.95 -32.77
CA LYS A 31 -30.81 16.17 -31.52
C LYS A 31 -30.29 17.08 -30.40
N PRO A 32 -30.90 17.08 -29.20
CA PRO A 32 -30.27 17.73 -28.06
C PRO A 32 -28.88 17.11 -27.84
N GLU A 33 -27.88 17.96 -27.61
CA GLU A 33 -26.54 17.47 -27.27
C GLU A 33 -26.63 16.65 -25.98
N GLU A 34 -26.11 15.42 -26.02
CA GLU A 34 -26.21 14.53 -24.88
C GLU A 34 -25.31 15.03 -23.75
N ASP A 35 -25.91 15.37 -22.60
CA ASP A 35 -25.12 15.73 -21.43
C ASP A 35 -24.47 14.47 -20.84
N PHE A 36 -23.25 14.20 -21.29
CA PHE A 36 -22.47 13.06 -20.82
C PHE A 36 -22.21 13.09 -19.32
N ARG A 37 -22.26 14.26 -18.65
CA ARG A 37 -22.06 14.37 -17.20
C ARG A 37 -23.12 13.59 -16.41
N VAL A 38 -24.34 13.44 -16.93
CA VAL A 38 -25.42 12.69 -16.26
C VAL A 38 -25.54 11.29 -16.86
N ARG A 39 -25.40 10.24 -16.05
CA ARG A 39 -25.51 8.83 -16.47
C ARG A 39 -26.58 8.09 -15.64
N GLN A 40 -27.30 7.16 -16.27
CA GLN A 40 -28.37 6.39 -15.64
C GLN A 40 -27.97 4.93 -15.44
N LEU A 41 -27.85 4.48 -14.18
CA LEU A 41 -27.55 3.09 -13.82
C LEU A 41 -28.81 2.35 -13.36
N SER A 42 -28.78 1.02 -13.30
CA SER A 42 -29.94 0.24 -12.80
C SER A 42 -30.33 0.53 -11.34
N VAL A 43 -29.39 1.13 -10.60
CA VAL A 43 -29.46 1.45 -9.18
C VAL A 43 -29.77 2.93 -8.89
N GLY A 44 -29.74 3.80 -9.90
CA GLY A 44 -30.01 5.23 -9.75
C GLY A 44 -29.21 6.07 -10.74
N ASP A 45 -29.53 7.36 -10.78
CA ASP A 45 -28.87 8.32 -11.66
C ASP A 45 -27.67 8.97 -10.96
N LEU A 46 -26.67 9.41 -11.72
CA LEU A 46 -25.49 10.07 -11.18
C LEU A 46 -25.03 11.23 -12.09
N GLN A 47 -24.34 12.20 -11.48
CA GLN A 47 -23.74 13.34 -12.16
C GLN A 47 -22.24 13.38 -11.87
N GLY A 48 -21.43 13.13 -12.90
CA GLY A 48 -19.99 13.38 -12.91
C GLY A 48 -19.66 14.76 -13.46
N ARG A 49 -18.42 14.97 -13.87
CA ARG A 49 -17.94 16.22 -14.48
C ARG A 49 -16.97 16.00 -15.63
N GLN A 50 -16.83 17.04 -16.45
CA GLN A 50 -15.84 17.11 -17.51
C GLN A 50 -14.44 17.40 -16.93
N VAL A 51 -13.42 16.84 -17.57
CA VAL A 51 -12.00 17.01 -17.28
C VAL A 51 -11.31 17.30 -18.61
N THR A 52 -10.71 18.47 -18.75
CA THR A 52 -9.82 18.76 -19.88
C THR A 52 -8.41 18.32 -19.50
N THR A 53 -7.81 17.48 -20.33
CA THR A 53 -6.46 16.96 -20.08
C THR A 53 -5.38 17.98 -20.51
N GLN A 54 -4.10 17.69 -20.30
CA GLN A 54 -2.99 18.56 -20.75
C GLN A 54 -2.83 18.58 -22.26
N SER A 55 -3.17 17.48 -22.94
CA SER A 55 -3.19 17.37 -24.40
C SER A 55 -4.50 17.89 -25.04
N ASP A 56 -5.23 18.80 -24.37
CA ASP A 56 -6.50 19.39 -24.80
C ASP A 56 -7.62 18.37 -25.18
N LYS A 57 -7.52 17.12 -24.70
CA LYS A 57 -8.55 16.09 -24.87
C LYS A 57 -9.65 16.25 -23.81
N THR A 58 -10.88 15.84 -24.15
CA THR A 58 -12.02 15.80 -23.21
C THR A 58 -12.19 14.39 -22.62
N VAL A 59 -12.20 14.31 -21.29
CA VAL A 59 -12.55 13.12 -20.51
C VAL A 59 -13.71 13.48 -19.56
N TYR A 60 -14.55 12.51 -19.22
CA TYR A 60 -15.58 12.65 -18.19
C TYR A 60 -15.24 11.74 -17.01
N ALA A 61 -15.26 12.31 -15.80
CA ALA A 61 -14.97 11.64 -14.55
C ALA A 61 -16.25 11.49 -13.71
N TYR A 62 -16.49 10.28 -13.23
CA TYR A 62 -17.63 9.89 -12.39
C TYR A 62 -17.07 9.16 -11.16
N LEU A 63 -16.88 9.90 -10.07
CA LEU A 63 -16.10 9.50 -8.91
C LEU A 63 -17.03 9.13 -7.75
N GLY A 64 -16.62 8.16 -6.91
CA GLY A 64 -17.36 7.88 -5.68
C GLY A 64 -18.71 7.19 -5.87
N ILE A 65 -18.82 6.30 -6.86
CA ILE A 65 -20.04 5.56 -7.18
C ILE A 65 -20.12 4.29 -6.33
N PRO A 66 -21.14 4.08 -5.49
CA PRO A 66 -21.21 2.92 -4.62
C PRO A 66 -21.56 1.66 -5.39
N TYR A 67 -20.64 0.69 -5.43
CA TYR A 67 -20.87 -0.59 -6.11
C TYR A 67 -21.55 -1.64 -5.20
N ALA A 68 -21.41 -1.50 -3.89
CA ALA A 68 -22.02 -2.35 -2.86
C ALA A 68 -22.69 -1.52 -1.76
N ASN A 69 -23.50 -2.14 -0.91
CA ASN A 69 -23.97 -1.50 0.33
C ASN A 69 -22.79 -1.23 1.27
N ALA A 70 -22.86 -0.15 2.04
CA ALA A 70 -21.86 0.21 3.04
C ALA A 70 -21.65 -0.95 4.04
N PRO A 71 -20.43 -1.49 4.22
CA PRO A 71 -20.14 -2.64 5.08
C PRO A 71 -20.07 -2.24 6.57
N ILE A 72 -21.08 -1.53 7.05
CA ILE A 72 -21.18 -0.97 8.40
C ILE A 72 -22.16 -1.74 9.28
N GLY A 73 -21.99 -1.67 10.60
CA GLY A 73 -22.86 -2.35 11.58
C GLY A 73 -22.90 -3.85 11.34
N ASP A 74 -24.09 -4.42 11.15
CA ASP A 74 -24.26 -5.85 10.86
C ASP A 74 -23.66 -6.30 9.52
N LEU A 75 -23.35 -5.38 8.60
CA LEU A 75 -22.64 -5.68 7.35
C LEU A 75 -21.11 -5.70 7.52
N ARG A 76 -20.58 -5.23 8.65
CA ARG A 76 -19.14 -5.31 8.92
C ARG A 76 -18.68 -6.78 8.94
N PHE A 77 -17.56 -7.01 8.27
CA PHE A 77 -16.95 -8.33 8.01
C PHE A 77 -17.78 -9.30 7.14
N LYS A 78 -18.93 -8.91 6.58
CA LYS A 78 -19.71 -9.79 5.67
C LYS A 78 -19.17 -9.80 4.24
N GLU A 79 -19.65 -10.73 3.43
CA GLU A 79 -19.63 -10.58 1.97
C GLU A 79 -20.35 -9.25 1.58
N PRO A 80 -19.87 -8.51 0.56
CA PRO A 80 -20.50 -7.26 0.15
C PRO A 80 -21.90 -7.49 -0.42
N GLU A 81 -22.91 -6.85 0.16
CA GLU A 81 -24.27 -6.91 -0.38
C GLU A 81 -24.42 -6.02 -1.62
N THR A 82 -25.22 -6.49 -2.59
CA THR A 82 -25.59 -5.71 -3.77
C THR A 82 -26.17 -4.34 -3.38
N LYS A 83 -25.69 -3.28 -4.04
CA LYS A 83 -26.13 -1.91 -3.78
C LYS A 83 -27.65 -1.75 -3.97
N ARG A 84 -28.32 -1.30 -2.91
CA ARG A 84 -29.74 -0.85 -2.96
C ARG A 84 -29.85 0.39 -3.84
N LYS A 85 -31.01 0.56 -4.49
CA LYS A 85 -31.27 1.77 -5.27
C LYS A 85 -31.19 3.03 -4.40
N TRP A 86 -30.72 4.12 -4.98
CA TRP A 86 -30.83 5.46 -4.41
C TRP A 86 -31.83 6.30 -5.20
N ASP A 87 -32.44 7.26 -4.51
CA ASP A 87 -33.36 8.23 -5.11
C ASP A 87 -32.61 9.51 -5.50
N GLY A 88 -33.09 10.17 -6.56
CA GLY A 88 -32.46 11.38 -7.10
C GLY A 88 -31.16 11.10 -7.86
N VAL A 89 -30.37 12.15 -8.05
CA VAL A 89 -29.09 12.12 -8.76
C VAL A 89 -27.96 12.12 -7.74
N LEU A 90 -27.10 11.09 -7.79
CA LEU A 90 -25.89 11.01 -6.97
C LEU A 90 -24.84 12.00 -7.49
N ASP A 91 -24.34 12.87 -6.62
CA ASP A 91 -23.15 13.68 -6.91
C ASP A 91 -21.90 12.79 -6.92
N ALA A 92 -21.40 12.56 -8.13
CA ALA A 92 -20.22 11.79 -8.46
C ALA A 92 -19.10 12.68 -9.07
N THR A 93 -19.01 13.95 -8.65
CA THR A 93 -18.00 14.89 -9.16
C THR A 93 -16.66 14.85 -8.41
N GLU A 94 -16.62 14.24 -7.23
CA GLU A 94 -15.44 14.16 -6.35
C GLU A 94 -15.25 12.76 -5.80
N TYR A 95 -13.99 12.35 -5.61
CA TYR A 95 -13.65 11.15 -4.83
C TYR A 95 -14.28 11.23 -3.43
N LYS A 96 -14.73 10.08 -2.90
CA LYS A 96 -15.21 9.98 -1.51
C LYS A 96 -14.03 9.62 -0.60
N VAL A 97 -14.28 8.73 0.36
CA VAL A 97 -13.38 8.36 1.45
C VAL A 97 -12.64 7.06 1.18
N SER A 98 -11.42 6.98 1.71
CA SER A 98 -10.62 5.75 1.72
C SER A 98 -11.24 4.71 2.67
N CYS A 99 -11.01 3.42 2.42
CA CYS A 99 -11.29 2.39 3.43
C CYS A 99 -10.36 2.57 4.65
N PRO A 100 -10.74 2.09 5.85
CA PRO A 100 -9.95 2.31 7.05
C PRO A 100 -8.71 1.41 7.05
N TYR A 101 -7.52 2.01 7.16
CA TYR A 101 -6.25 1.32 7.40
C TYR A 101 -5.36 2.13 8.36
N ASN A 102 -4.37 1.46 8.95
CA ASN A 102 -3.32 2.09 9.75
C ASN A 102 -2.06 1.21 9.60
N SER A 103 -0.98 1.78 9.10
CA SER A 103 0.23 1.05 8.68
C SER A 103 1.48 1.92 8.80
N SER A 104 2.63 1.33 9.16
CA SER A 104 3.94 2.00 9.11
C SER A 104 4.41 2.23 7.68
N PHE A 105 4.13 1.28 6.78
CA PHE A 105 4.51 1.28 5.37
C PHE A 105 3.88 2.42 4.55
N MET A 106 2.85 3.10 5.09
CA MET A 106 2.19 4.22 4.42
C MET A 106 1.98 5.39 5.38
N SER A 107 2.91 6.34 5.36
CA SER A 107 2.84 7.55 6.20
C SER A 107 1.60 8.39 5.88
N ASN A 108 1.10 9.15 6.87
CA ASN A 108 -0.12 9.96 6.76
C ASN A 108 -0.06 11.00 5.62
N THR A 109 -0.54 10.62 4.44
CA THR A 109 -0.79 11.50 3.29
C THR A 109 -1.92 12.49 3.61
N ARG A 110 -2.30 13.35 2.66
CA ARG A 110 -3.45 14.24 2.88
C ARG A 110 -4.77 13.47 2.75
N GLU A 111 -4.76 12.44 1.92
CA GLU A 111 -5.86 11.54 1.58
C GLU A 111 -6.13 10.52 2.70
N SER A 112 -5.11 10.07 3.45
CA SER A 112 -5.29 9.17 4.61
C SER A 112 -6.09 9.78 5.76
N LYS A 113 -6.41 11.09 5.71
CA LYS A 113 -7.09 11.82 6.78
C LYS A 113 -8.61 11.72 6.73
N PHE A 114 -9.17 11.16 5.66
CA PHE A 114 -10.61 10.98 5.48
C PHE A 114 -10.93 9.52 5.12
N MET A 115 -10.97 8.69 6.16
CA MET A 115 -11.33 7.27 6.08
C MET A 115 -12.74 7.02 6.64
N SER A 116 -13.46 6.07 6.05
CA SER A 116 -14.73 5.55 6.57
C SER A 116 -14.88 4.08 6.22
N GLU A 117 -15.73 3.36 6.94
CA GLU A 117 -16.14 2.01 6.56
C GLU A 117 -17.12 2.04 5.37
N ASP A 118 -17.84 3.14 5.12
CA ASP A 118 -18.62 3.34 3.89
C ASP A 118 -17.68 3.74 2.72
N CYS A 119 -16.85 2.78 2.30
CA CYS A 119 -15.77 3.01 1.34
C CYS A 119 -15.87 2.18 0.06
N LEU A 120 -16.89 1.32 -0.10
CA LEU A 120 -17.05 0.44 -1.28
C LEU A 120 -17.55 1.22 -2.51
N GLN A 121 -16.67 2.08 -3.01
CA GLN A 121 -16.90 3.04 -4.08
C GLN A 121 -15.99 2.73 -5.29
N ALA A 122 -16.53 2.93 -6.48
CA ALA A 122 -15.84 2.87 -7.76
C ALA A 122 -15.79 4.26 -8.42
N ASN A 123 -14.83 4.46 -9.31
CA ASN A 123 -14.59 5.69 -10.06
C ASN A 123 -14.43 5.31 -11.53
N VAL A 124 -15.06 6.06 -12.43
CA VAL A 124 -15.02 5.81 -13.87
C VAL A 124 -14.50 7.05 -14.60
N PHE A 125 -13.57 6.86 -15.52
CA PHE A 125 -13.07 7.87 -16.44
C PHE A 125 -13.31 7.38 -17.88
N ALA A 126 -13.95 8.19 -18.72
CA ALA A 126 -14.22 7.83 -20.11
C ALA A 126 -13.88 9.00 -21.04
N SER A 127 -13.25 8.74 -22.20
CA SER A 127 -13.11 9.78 -23.22
C SER A 127 -14.48 10.20 -23.77
N GLU A 128 -14.55 11.43 -24.26
CA GLU A 128 -15.71 11.89 -25.02
C GLU A 128 -16.01 11.01 -26.23
N ASN A 129 -14.98 10.45 -26.88
CA ASN A 129 -15.13 9.55 -28.01
C ASN A 129 -15.83 8.23 -27.60
N CYS A 130 -15.42 7.62 -26.48
CA CYS A 130 -16.07 6.43 -25.93
C CYS A 130 -17.56 6.67 -25.64
N LEU A 131 -17.89 7.84 -25.10
CA LEU A 131 -19.28 8.20 -24.78
C LEU A 131 -20.14 8.51 -26.03
N ARG A 132 -19.52 8.93 -27.14
CA ARG A 132 -20.18 9.20 -28.43
C ARG A 132 -20.34 7.94 -29.29
N GLU A 133 -19.27 7.17 -29.48
CA GLU A 133 -19.21 6.04 -30.41
C GLU A 133 -19.46 4.67 -29.74
N GLY A 134 -19.15 4.54 -28.44
CA GLY A 134 -19.33 3.32 -27.67
C GLY A 134 -18.25 2.25 -27.90
N ALA A 135 -18.46 1.08 -27.29
CA ALA A 135 -17.64 -0.12 -27.43
C ALA A 135 -16.12 0.03 -27.12
N CYS A 136 -15.71 1.05 -26.36
CA CYS A 136 -14.32 1.18 -25.90
C CYS A 136 -13.89 0.01 -24.99
N PRO A 137 -12.60 -0.39 -25.00
CA PRO A 137 -12.06 -1.32 -24.01
C PRO A 137 -12.09 -0.73 -22.59
N VAL A 138 -12.21 -1.61 -21.61
CA VAL A 138 -12.20 -1.25 -20.19
C VAL A 138 -10.85 -1.61 -19.56
N LEU A 139 -10.25 -0.62 -18.91
CA LEU A 139 -9.12 -0.80 -18.00
C LEU A 139 -9.64 -0.80 -16.55
N VAL A 140 -9.75 -1.96 -15.91
CA VAL A 140 -9.98 -2.03 -14.47
C VAL A 140 -8.63 -2.04 -13.76
N TYR A 141 -8.32 -0.98 -13.02
CA TYR A 141 -7.09 -0.90 -12.24
C TYR A 141 -7.35 -1.19 -10.76
N LEU A 142 -6.69 -2.24 -10.26
CA LEU A 142 -6.62 -2.56 -8.84
C LEU A 142 -5.40 -1.84 -8.25
N PHE A 143 -5.57 -1.09 -7.16
CA PHE A 143 -4.44 -0.38 -6.54
C PHE A 143 -3.55 -1.35 -5.71
N PRO A 144 -2.22 -1.16 -5.69
CA PRO A 144 -1.33 -1.91 -4.81
C PRO A 144 -1.70 -1.66 -3.35
N SER A 145 -1.81 -2.73 -2.55
CA SER A 145 -2.40 -2.60 -1.21
C SER A 145 -1.92 -3.59 -0.15
N GLU A 146 -1.25 -4.69 -0.52
CA GLU A 146 -1.08 -5.88 0.36
C GLU A 146 -2.39 -6.41 0.98
N LEU A 147 -3.56 -6.00 0.46
CA LEU A 147 -4.85 -6.11 1.14
C LEU A 147 -4.88 -5.49 2.56
N TYR A 148 -3.96 -4.59 2.88
CA TYR A 148 -3.68 -4.08 4.23
C TYR A 148 -3.63 -2.53 4.33
N PHE A 149 -3.20 -1.82 3.29
CA PHE A 149 -3.19 -0.34 3.22
C PHE A 149 -3.52 0.22 1.83
N GLY A 150 -3.58 1.55 1.69
CA GLY A 150 -3.78 2.25 0.42
C GLY A 150 -5.24 2.56 0.08
N SER A 151 -5.47 3.23 -1.05
CA SER A 151 -6.80 3.54 -1.56
C SER A 151 -6.76 3.99 -3.03
N ALA A 152 -7.81 3.67 -3.79
CA ALA A 152 -8.03 4.22 -5.13
C ALA A 152 -8.29 5.74 -5.15
N VAL A 153 -8.54 6.37 -4.00
CA VAL A 153 -8.66 7.84 -3.83
C VAL A 153 -7.30 8.54 -3.94
N MET A 154 -6.19 7.82 -3.72
CA MET A 154 -4.85 8.40 -3.84
C MET A 154 -4.43 8.59 -5.31
N ILE A 155 -5.02 7.81 -6.23
CA ILE A 155 -4.68 7.80 -7.65
C ILE A 155 -4.97 9.19 -8.25
N GLU A 156 -3.95 9.87 -8.75
CA GLU A 156 -4.09 11.21 -9.32
C GLU A 156 -4.97 11.20 -10.58
N GLU A 157 -6.23 11.63 -10.44
CA GLU A 157 -7.24 11.73 -11.52
C GLU A 157 -6.68 12.33 -12.81
N ARG A 158 -5.88 13.41 -12.72
CA ARG A 158 -5.36 14.09 -13.90
C ARG A 158 -4.46 13.18 -14.73
N ARG A 159 -3.73 12.26 -14.09
CA ARG A 159 -2.93 11.24 -14.78
C ARG A 159 -3.80 10.14 -15.35
N VAL A 160 -4.82 9.67 -14.62
CA VAL A 160 -5.77 8.68 -15.18
C VAL A 160 -6.47 9.22 -16.44
N ALA A 161 -6.88 10.49 -16.39
CA ALA A 161 -7.50 11.17 -17.52
C ALA A 161 -6.51 11.33 -18.68
N GLU A 162 -5.34 11.94 -18.47
CA GLU A 162 -4.32 12.17 -19.51
C GLU A 162 -3.75 10.87 -20.06
N ASP A 163 -3.22 10.00 -19.20
CA ASP A 163 -2.39 8.86 -19.61
C ASP A 163 -3.21 7.69 -20.20
N TRP A 164 -4.47 7.54 -19.80
CA TRP A 164 -5.23 6.31 -20.08
C TRP A 164 -6.60 6.58 -20.68
N ALA A 165 -7.48 7.31 -19.98
CA ALA A 165 -8.84 7.53 -20.46
C ALA A 165 -8.87 8.31 -21.79
N SER A 166 -7.96 9.28 -21.96
CA SER A 166 -7.85 10.07 -23.20
C SER A 166 -7.39 9.28 -24.44
N GLU A 167 -6.93 8.03 -24.26
CA GLU A 167 -6.52 7.12 -25.33
C GLU A 167 -7.67 6.18 -25.75
N ASP A 168 -8.91 6.64 -25.64
CA ASP A 168 -10.14 5.90 -25.95
C ASP A 168 -10.26 4.59 -25.19
N LEU A 169 -10.13 4.73 -23.88
CA LEU A 169 -10.38 3.69 -22.88
C LEU A 169 -11.40 4.19 -21.86
N VAL A 170 -12.13 3.26 -21.27
CA VAL A 170 -12.89 3.51 -20.04
C VAL A 170 -12.12 2.92 -18.87
N VAL A 171 -11.62 3.77 -17.98
CA VAL A 171 -10.82 3.37 -16.82
C VAL A 171 -11.71 3.28 -15.59
N VAL A 172 -11.62 2.16 -14.86
CA VAL A 172 -12.33 1.94 -13.60
C VAL A 172 -11.32 1.72 -12.49
N THR A 173 -11.39 2.52 -11.43
CA THR A 173 -10.67 2.28 -10.16
C THR A 173 -11.68 2.10 -9.03
N PHE A 174 -11.34 1.35 -7.98
CA PHE A 174 -12.27 1.14 -6.87
C PHE A 174 -11.53 0.82 -5.57
N ASN A 175 -12.20 1.09 -4.45
CA ASN A 175 -11.75 0.73 -3.10
C ASN A 175 -12.27 -0.66 -2.70
N HIS A 176 -11.51 -1.43 -1.92
CA HIS A 176 -11.92 -2.67 -1.23
C HIS A 176 -11.50 -2.61 0.25
N ARG A 177 -12.16 -3.39 1.14
CA ARG A 177 -11.78 -3.44 2.56
C ARG A 177 -10.37 -4.01 2.76
N LEU A 178 -9.71 -3.51 3.81
CA LEU A 178 -8.30 -3.78 4.09
C LEU A 178 -8.12 -4.33 5.52
N GLY A 179 -7.01 -5.03 5.75
CA GLY A 179 -6.59 -5.55 7.05
C GLY A 179 -7.70 -6.32 7.76
N VAL A 180 -7.92 -6.01 9.04
CA VAL A 180 -8.96 -6.65 9.87
C VAL A 180 -10.39 -6.50 9.30
N PHE A 181 -10.70 -5.48 8.49
CA PHE A 181 -12.03 -5.36 7.87
C PHE A 181 -12.20 -6.25 6.64
N GLY A 182 -11.09 -6.60 5.97
CA GLY A 182 -11.05 -7.38 4.74
C GLY A 182 -10.66 -8.86 4.93
N LEU A 183 -9.93 -9.20 6.00
CA LEU A 183 -9.26 -10.48 6.21
C LEU A 183 -9.51 -11.11 7.61
N LEU A 184 -10.58 -10.68 8.31
CA LEU A 184 -10.96 -11.27 9.60
C LEU A 184 -11.23 -12.77 9.44
N ASN A 185 -10.52 -13.59 10.22
CA ASN A 185 -10.75 -15.03 10.27
C ASN A 185 -10.95 -15.50 11.72
N LEU A 186 -12.15 -15.98 12.05
CA LEU A 186 -12.50 -16.46 13.38
C LEU A 186 -12.26 -17.98 13.57
N GLY A 187 -11.64 -18.66 12.60
CA GLY A 187 -11.43 -20.12 12.59
C GLY A 187 -12.71 -20.97 12.48
N THR A 188 -13.86 -20.31 12.47
CA THR A 188 -15.18 -20.88 12.75
C THR A 188 -16.17 -20.57 11.64
N GLU A 189 -15.70 -20.58 10.39
CA GLU A 189 -16.39 -20.23 9.11
C GLU A 189 -17.84 -20.73 8.97
N THR A 190 -18.22 -21.82 9.63
CA THR A 190 -19.58 -22.40 9.59
C THR A 190 -20.50 -21.92 10.72
N SER A 191 -20.02 -21.07 11.61
CA SER A 191 -20.68 -20.69 12.88
C SER A 191 -21.08 -19.21 12.94
N THR A 192 -20.60 -18.39 12.01
CA THR A 192 -20.89 -16.95 11.91
C THR A 192 -21.17 -16.54 10.47
N ASP A 193 -21.53 -15.27 10.27
CA ASP A 193 -21.77 -14.64 8.96
C ASP A 193 -20.60 -13.75 8.50
N ALA A 194 -19.43 -13.83 9.16
CA ALA A 194 -18.22 -13.16 8.73
C ALA A 194 -17.54 -13.93 7.57
N SER A 195 -17.09 -13.19 6.56
CA SER A 195 -16.33 -13.71 5.42
C SER A 195 -14.83 -13.64 5.70
N THR A 196 -14.11 -14.72 5.42
CA THR A 196 -12.64 -14.80 5.59
C THR A 196 -11.85 -14.05 4.52
N ASP A 197 -12.48 -13.76 3.38
CA ASP A 197 -11.86 -13.14 2.19
C ASP A 197 -12.64 -11.88 1.76
N ALA A 198 -13.21 -11.13 2.70
CA ALA A 198 -14.07 -9.98 2.41
C ALA A 198 -13.43 -8.97 1.44
N ALA A 199 -12.11 -8.75 1.54
CA ALA A 199 -11.33 -7.92 0.62
C ALA A 199 -11.41 -8.38 -0.86
N LEU A 200 -11.26 -9.69 -1.11
CA LEU A 200 -11.36 -10.25 -2.47
C LEU A 200 -12.82 -10.27 -2.95
N GLN A 201 -13.77 -10.43 -2.02
CA GLN A 201 -15.19 -10.37 -2.38
C GLN A 201 -15.62 -8.96 -2.80
N ASP A 202 -15.08 -7.93 -2.17
CA ASP A 202 -15.25 -6.53 -2.58
C ASP A 202 -14.73 -6.32 -4.00
N GLN A 203 -13.53 -6.83 -4.32
CA GLN A 203 -12.97 -6.78 -5.67
C GLN A 203 -13.84 -7.53 -6.70
N ILE A 204 -14.39 -8.69 -6.34
CA ILE A 204 -15.34 -9.43 -7.19
C ILE A 204 -16.64 -8.64 -7.40
N ALA A 205 -17.17 -8.00 -6.34
CA ALA A 205 -18.37 -7.19 -6.43
C ALA A 205 -18.18 -5.93 -7.29
N ALA A 206 -17.00 -5.28 -7.21
CA ALA A 206 -16.62 -4.19 -8.11
C ALA A 206 -16.54 -4.66 -9.57
N LEU A 207 -15.90 -5.81 -9.84
CA LEU A 207 -15.85 -6.40 -11.19
C LEU A 207 -17.25 -6.78 -11.73
N GLN A 208 -18.13 -7.32 -10.88
CA GLN A 208 -19.53 -7.60 -11.24
C GLN A 208 -20.33 -6.32 -11.51
N TRP A 209 -20.06 -5.25 -10.75
CA TRP A 209 -20.65 -3.93 -10.99
C TRP A 209 -20.19 -3.36 -12.33
N THR A 210 -18.89 -3.45 -12.65
CA THR A 210 -18.33 -3.04 -13.95
C THR A 210 -19.04 -3.78 -15.09
N GLN A 211 -19.09 -5.11 -15.05
CA GLN A 211 -19.81 -5.93 -16.05
C GLN A 211 -21.27 -5.49 -16.25
N LYS A 212 -21.95 -5.08 -15.18
CA LYS A 212 -23.37 -4.70 -15.21
C LYS A 212 -23.62 -3.26 -15.69
N HIS A 213 -22.61 -2.37 -15.58
CA HIS A 213 -22.82 -0.92 -15.71
C HIS A 213 -21.89 -0.19 -16.68
N ILE A 214 -20.78 -0.78 -17.10
CA ILE A 214 -19.75 -0.05 -17.84
C ILE A 214 -20.19 0.37 -19.27
N GLU A 215 -21.16 -0.32 -19.87
CA GLU A 215 -21.84 0.09 -21.11
C GLU A 215 -22.43 1.51 -21.01
N LYS A 216 -22.88 1.93 -19.82
CA LYS A 216 -23.44 3.28 -19.60
C LYS A 216 -22.39 4.40 -19.71
N PHE A 217 -21.12 4.03 -19.73
CA PHE A 217 -19.98 4.92 -19.87
C PHE A 217 -19.26 4.75 -21.23
N GLY A 218 -19.89 4.06 -22.19
CA GLY A 218 -19.37 3.94 -23.56
C GLY A 218 -18.43 2.75 -23.81
N ALA A 219 -18.39 1.76 -22.92
CA ALA A 219 -17.47 0.63 -23.03
C ALA A 219 -18.12 -0.69 -23.45
N ASP A 220 -17.32 -1.65 -23.92
CA ASP A 220 -17.73 -3.05 -24.09
C ASP A 220 -17.38 -3.89 -22.84
N PRO A 221 -18.38 -4.42 -22.09
CA PRO A 221 -18.12 -5.27 -20.92
C PRO A 221 -17.47 -6.61 -21.29
N ARG A 222 -17.45 -6.99 -22.56
CA ARG A 222 -16.75 -8.19 -23.06
C ARG A 222 -15.27 -7.93 -23.35
N HIS A 223 -14.79 -6.69 -23.20
CA HIS A 223 -13.41 -6.29 -23.45
C HIS A 223 -12.85 -5.59 -22.21
N VAL A 224 -12.61 -6.39 -21.16
CA VAL A 224 -12.18 -5.89 -19.85
C VAL A 224 -10.82 -6.47 -19.52
N THR A 225 -9.82 -5.59 -19.43
CA THR A 225 -8.51 -5.90 -18.85
C THR A 225 -8.51 -5.58 -17.37
N LEU A 226 -8.01 -6.53 -16.56
CA LEU A 226 -7.63 -6.28 -15.18
C LEU A 226 -6.13 -5.96 -15.10
N MET A 227 -5.77 -4.77 -14.63
CA MET A 227 -4.39 -4.29 -14.52
C MET A 227 -4.01 -3.97 -13.08
N SER A 228 -2.77 -4.25 -12.70
CA SER A 228 -2.16 -3.74 -11.48
C SER A 228 -0.63 -3.89 -11.48
N VAL A 229 0.04 -3.32 -10.48
CA VAL A 229 1.46 -3.51 -10.18
C VAL A 229 1.67 -4.15 -8.78
N GLY A 230 2.82 -4.79 -8.55
CA GLY A 230 3.25 -5.33 -7.26
C GLY A 230 2.29 -6.35 -6.64
N SER A 231 2.02 -6.25 -5.34
CA SER A 231 1.00 -7.08 -4.67
C SER A 231 -0.40 -6.90 -5.23
N GLY A 232 -0.74 -5.74 -5.80
CA GLY A 232 -1.99 -5.59 -6.53
C GLY A 232 -2.02 -6.47 -7.79
N ALA A 233 -0.89 -6.65 -8.47
CA ALA A 233 -0.77 -7.59 -9.60
C ALA A 233 -0.92 -9.05 -9.11
N ALA A 234 -0.29 -9.40 -7.99
CA ALA A 234 -0.49 -10.71 -7.36
C ALA A 234 -1.97 -10.96 -6.98
N ASN A 235 -2.67 -9.94 -6.46
CA ASN A 235 -4.10 -10.02 -6.15
C ASN A 235 -4.98 -10.14 -7.41
N ALA A 236 -4.69 -9.39 -8.47
CA ALA A 236 -5.34 -9.54 -9.76
C ALA A 236 -5.17 -10.96 -10.34
N ASP A 237 -3.97 -11.53 -10.18
CA ASP A 237 -3.65 -12.89 -10.61
C ASP A 237 -4.39 -13.97 -9.78
N LEU A 238 -4.56 -13.75 -8.47
CA LEU A 238 -5.44 -14.57 -7.62
C LEU A 238 -6.92 -14.47 -8.04
N LEU A 239 -7.40 -13.29 -8.40
CA LEU A 239 -8.76 -13.12 -8.94
C LEU A 239 -8.93 -13.93 -10.21
N ALA A 240 -7.93 -14.01 -11.10
CA ALA A 240 -8.00 -14.81 -12.33
C ALA A 240 -8.08 -16.33 -12.06
N LEU A 241 -7.58 -16.78 -10.91
CA LEU A 241 -7.64 -18.17 -10.45
C LEU A 241 -8.98 -18.53 -9.76
N SER A 242 -9.72 -17.55 -9.25
CA SER A 242 -11.02 -17.83 -8.62
C SER A 242 -12.08 -18.26 -9.63
N PRO A 243 -12.86 -19.33 -9.37
CA PRO A 243 -14.04 -19.65 -10.17
C PRO A 243 -15.10 -18.53 -10.18
N LYS A 244 -15.17 -17.71 -9.12
CA LYS A 244 -16.19 -16.64 -8.96
C LYS A 244 -16.03 -15.48 -9.94
N THR A 245 -14.86 -15.33 -10.58
CA THR A 245 -14.55 -14.25 -11.55
C THR A 245 -14.75 -14.64 -13.02
N LYS A 246 -15.28 -15.85 -13.29
CA LYS A 246 -15.42 -16.34 -14.67
C LYS A 246 -16.30 -15.40 -15.50
N GLY A 247 -15.71 -14.82 -16.55
CA GLY A 247 -16.38 -13.89 -17.45
C GLY A 247 -16.47 -12.45 -16.96
N LEU A 248 -15.80 -12.08 -15.86
CA LEU A 248 -15.76 -10.68 -15.39
C LEU A 248 -14.65 -9.85 -16.05
N PHE A 249 -13.62 -10.51 -16.57
CA PHE A 249 -12.55 -9.95 -17.39
C PHE A 249 -11.96 -11.05 -18.27
N ASN A 250 -11.27 -10.66 -19.34
CA ASN A 250 -10.71 -11.57 -20.34
C ASN A 250 -9.28 -11.26 -20.78
N GLN A 251 -8.66 -10.22 -20.22
CA GLN A 251 -7.28 -9.82 -20.44
C GLN A 251 -6.65 -9.40 -19.11
N MET A 252 -5.31 -9.44 -19.02
CA MET A 252 -4.60 -8.99 -17.83
C MET A 252 -3.30 -8.26 -18.17
N VAL A 253 -2.99 -7.22 -17.40
CA VAL A 253 -1.68 -6.54 -17.39
C VAL A 253 -1.13 -6.61 -15.97
N LEU A 254 -0.07 -7.39 -15.79
CA LEU A 254 0.50 -7.72 -14.49
C LEU A 254 1.96 -7.30 -14.46
N ILE A 255 2.33 -6.44 -13.52
CA ILE A 255 3.67 -5.83 -13.49
C ILE A 255 4.27 -6.04 -12.10
N ASP A 256 5.45 -6.64 -12.04
CA ASP A 256 6.17 -6.97 -10.80
C ASP A 256 5.34 -7.75 -9.76
N GLY A 257 4.46 -8.64 -10.22
CA GLY A 257 3.68 -9.47 -9.32
C GLY A 257 2.82 -10.52 -10.01
N ALA A 258 2.68 -11.66 -9.34
CA ALA A 258 1.87 -12.79 -9.76
C ALA A 258 1.41 -13.58 -8.52
N ALA A 259 0.42 -14.46 -8.66
CA ALA A 259 -0.27 -15.06 -7.53
C ALA A 259 0.66 -15.81 -6.55
N GLY A 260 1.80 -16.34 -7.03
CA GLY A 260 2.78 -17.05 -6.21
C GLY A 260 3.43 -16.21 -5.09
N LEU A 261 3.27 -14.88 -5.07
CA LEU A 261 3.56 -14.04 -3.90
C LEU A 261 2.79 -14.53 -2.65
N TYR A 262 1.59 -15.08 -2.87
CA TYR A 262 0.68 -15.61 -1.85
C TYR A 262 0.79 -17.15 -1.70
N ASN A 263 1.92 -17.75 -2.07
CA ASN A 263 2.17 -19.20 -1.87
C ASN A 263 2.16 -19.62 -0.39
N ASN A 264 2.55 -18.70 0.51
CA ASN A 264 2.64 -18.94 1.96
C ASN A 264 1.42 -18.42 2.72
N SER A 265 0.40 -17.91 2.01
CA SER A 265 -0.83 -17.41 2.62
C SER A 265 -1.62 -18.58 3.21
N ASP A 266 -1.30 -18.90 4.45
CA ASP A 266 -2.02 -19.90 5.20
C ASP A 266 -3.24 -19.30 5.93
N ARG A 267 -4.22 -20.17 6.20
CA ARG A 267 -5.40 -19.81 6.96
C ARG A 267 -5.04 -19.42 8.40
N GLU A 268 -3.96 -20.01 8.92
CA GLU A 268 -3.57 -19.94 10.34
C GLU A 268 -3.08 -18.55 10.73
N THR A 269 -2.35 -17.85 9.87
CA THR A 269 -1.82 -16.51 10.15
C THR A 269 -2.93 -15.48 10.30
N ASN A 270 -3.89 -15.45 9.39
CA ASN A 270 -5.04 -14.55 9.50
C ASN A 270 -5.90 -14.88 10.73
N GLU A 271 -6.04 -16.16 11.09
CA GLU A 271 -6.72 -16.57 12.32
C GLU A 271 -5.95 -16.14 13.57
N ARG A 272 -4.62 -16.28 13.58
CA ARG A 272 -3.72 -15.89 14.68
C ARG A 272 -3.74 -14.37 14.90
N SER A 273 -3.69 -13.57 13.84
CA SER A 273 -3.80 -12.12 13.94
C SER A 273 -5.20 -11.66 14.37
N SER A 274 -6.25 -12.30 13.85
CA SER A 274 -7.63 -12.06 14.30
C SER A 274 -7.83 -12.40 15.78
N LYS A 275 -7.24 -13.51 16.26
CA LYS A 275 -7.22 -13.93 17.67
C LYS A 275 -6.54 -12.86 18.53
N ASN A 276 -5.36 -12.41 18.13
CA ASN A 276 -4.59 -11.40 18.86
C ASN A 276 -5.37 -10.08 18.96
N ILE A 277 -5.99 -9.61 17.87
CA ILE A 277 -6.82 -8.41 17.89
C ILE A 277 -8.03 -8.59 18.81
N ALA A 278 -8.78 -9.68 18.66
CA ALA A 278 -9.99 -9.95 19.44
C ALA A 278 -9.71 -10.12 20.95
N VAL A 279 -8.59 -10.76 21.33
CA VAL A 279 -8.19 -10.89 22.73
C VAL A 279 -7.72 -9.54 23.30
N LYS A 280 -6.89 -8.81 22.56
CA LYS A 280 -6.34 -7.51 22.99
C LYS A 280 -7.43 -6.44 23.20
N ILE A 281 -8.49 -6.48 22.39
CA ILE A 281 -9.64 -5.57 22.50
C ILE A 281 -10.75 -6.09 23.44
N GLY A 282 -10.57 -7.27 24.05
CA GLY A 282 -11.49 -7.83 25.05
C GLY A 282 -12.72 -8.57 24.49
N CYS A 283 -12.79 -8.81 23.19
CA CYS A 283 -13.86 -9.58 22.52
C CYS A 283 -13.67 -11.11 22.54
N ALA A 284 -12.52 -11.59 23.00
CA ALA A 284 -12.24 -13.02 23.15
C ALA A 284 -11.28 -13.27 24.32
N THR A 285 -11.18 -14.52 24.76
CA THR A 285 -10.12 -15.01 25.64
C THR A 285 -9.34 -16.12 24.92
N LEU A 286 -8.08 -16.36 25.31
CA LEU A 286 -7.26 -17.42 24.71
C LEU A 286 -7.95 -18.79 24.81
N ALA A 287 -8.52 -19.12 25.97
CA ALA A 287 -9.29 -20.34 26.21
C ALA A 287 -10.70 -20.35 25.57
N GLY A 288 -11.17 -19.21 25.06
CA GLY A 288 -12.46 -19.05 24.38
C GLY A 288 -12.36 -19.08 22.85
N TRP A 289 -11.17 -18.87 22.28
CA TRP A 289 -10.96 -18.85 20.83
C TRP A 289 -11.20 -20.23 20.18
N GLY A 290 -11.59 -20.24 18.90
CA GLY A 290 -11.89 -21.46 18.12
C GLY A 290 -13.20 -22.17 18.50
N LYS A 291 -13.81 -21.84 19.64
CA LYS A 291 -15.09 -22.41 20.10
C LYS A 291 -16.27 -21.83 19.31
N LYS A 292 -17.01 -22.70 18.62
CA LYS A 292 -18.12 -22.33 17.71
C LYS A 292 -19.23 -21.55 18.41
N GLU A 293 -19.51 -21.91 19.65
CA GLU A 293 -20.50 -21.26 20.52
C GLU A 293 -20.08 -19.85 20.96
N LYS A 294 -18.77 -19.55 20.97
CA LYS A 294 -18.22 -18.21 21.28
C LYS A 294 -18.01 -17.32 20.06
N ALA A 295 -17.84 -17.89 18.87
CA ALA A 295 -17.60 -17.12 17.65
C ALA A 295 -18.62 -16.00 17.38
N LYS A 296 -19.92 -16.24 17.65
CA LYS A 296 -20.97 -15.22 17.50
C LYS A 296 -20.87 -14.07 18.52
N GLU A 297 -20.44 -14.38 19.74
CA GLU A 297 -20.22 -13.41 20.82
C GLU A 297 -19.01 -12.52 20.49
N THR A 298 -17.90 -13.14 20.07
CA THR A 298 -16.71 -12.44 19.57
C THR A 298 -17.04 -11.54 18.38
N LEU A 299 -17.75 -12.05 17.37
CA LEU A 299 -18.11 -11.26 16.18
C LEU A 299 -19.01 -10.06 16.52
N ARG A 300 -20.02 -10.24 17.39
CA ARG A 300 -20.86 -9.13 17.85
C ARG A 300 -20.03 -8.05 18.53
N CYS A 301 -19.16 -8.43 19.46
CA CYS A 301 -18.27 -7.49 20.14
C CYS A 301 -17.34 -6.75 19.16
N LEU A 302 -16.79 -7.43 18.15
CA LEU A 302 -15.97 -6.79 17.10
C LEU A 302 -16.78 -5.83 16.21
N ARG A 303 -18.09 -6.05 16.02
CA ARG A 303 -19.00 -5.12 15.32
C ARG A 303 -19.37 -3.90 16.16
N GLU A 304 -19.39 -4.03 17.49
CA GLU A 304 -19.73 -2.95 18.43
C GLU A 304 -18.57 -1.94 18.65
N HIS A 305 -17.32 -2.35 18.42
CA HIS A 305 -16.15 -1.47 18.53
C HIS A 305 -16.07 -0.41 17.41
N ARG A 306 -15.36 0.70 17.65
CA ARG A 306 -15.11 1.70 16.60
C ARG A 306 -13.98 1.22 15.69
N ALA A 307 -14.02 1.59 14.41
CA ALA A 307 -12.99 1.15 13.45
C ALA A 307 -11.56 1.52 13.90
N GLY A 308 -11.38 2.71 14.48
CA GLY A 308 -10.09 3.16 15.01
C GLY A 308 -9.56 2.31 16.17
N ASP A 309 -10.42 1.73 17.00
CA ASP A 309 -9.99 0.88 18.12
C ASP A 309 -9.39 -0.45 17.60
N LEU A 310 -9.97 -1.00 16.52
CA LEU A 310 -9.45 -2.19 15.84
C LEU A 310 -8.14 -1.89 15.07
N LEU A 311 -8.07 -0.74 14.38
CA LEU A 311 -6.88 -0.31 13.65
C LEU A 311 -5.68 -0.01 14.55
N GLU A 312 -5.91 0.55 15.74
CA GLU A 312 -4.86 0.80 16.73
C GLU A 312 -4.23 -0.52 17.21
N VAL A 313 -5.06 -1.52 17.53
CA VAL A 313 -4.59 -2.85 17.91
C VAL A 313 -3.87 -3.57 16.76
N GLN A 314 -4.39 -3.43 15.53
CA GLN A 314 -3.75 -3.97 14.33
C GLN A 314 -2.35 -3.36 14.11
N ARG A 315 -2.23 -2.04 14.26
CA ARG A 315 -0.96 -1.31 14.11
C ARG A 315 0.06 -1.69 15.19
N GLN A 316 -0.39 -1.90 16.44
CA GLN A 316 0.45 -2.43 17.51
C GLN A 316 0.95 -3.85 17.22
N LEU A 317 0.15 -4.69 16.55
CA LEU A 317 0.56 -6.03 16.14
C LEU A 317 1.58 -6.00 15.00
N GLU A 318 1.42 -5.11 14.03
CA GLU A 318 2.40 -4.86 12.96
C GLU A 318 3.75 -4.37 13.51
N ASP A 319 3.74 -3.41 14.42
CA ASP A 319 4.96 -2.93 15.12
C ASP A 319 5.65 -4.03 15.93
N TYR A 320 4.90 -4.98 16.47
CA TYR A 320 5.44 -6.10 17.24
C TYR A 320 6.03 -7.20 16.34
N LEU A 321 5.43 -7.44 15.17
CA LEU A 321 5.89 -8.46 14.23
C LEU A 321 6.99 -7.97 13.27
N GLU A 322 7.25 -6.65 13.21
CA GLU A 322 8.08 -5.97 12.18
C GLU A 322 7.65 -6.31 10.73
N ARG A 323 6.36 -6.64 10.53
CA ARG A 323 5.75 -6.98 9.22
C ARG A 323 4.23 -6.79 9.25
N VAL A 324 3.58 -6.81 8.08
CA VAL A 324 2.10 -6.84 8.00
C VAL A 324 1.55 -8.06 8.76
N PRO A 325 0.47 -7.93 9.58
CA PRO A 325 -0.08 -9.06 10.33
C PRO A 325 -0.97 -10.02 9.53
N PHE A 326 -1.37 -9.65 8.32
CA PHE A 326 -2.26 -10.45 7.48
C PHE A 326 -1.54 -10.74 6.16
N ASP A 327 -1.21 -12.02 5.92
CA ASP A 327 -0.29 -12.44 4.85
C ASP A 327 -1.04 -12.84 3.56
N GLY A 328 -2.13 -12.14 3.25
CA GLY A 328 -2.98 -12.39 2.07
C GLY A 328 -4.26 -13.20 2.35
N PRO A 329 -4.96 -13.69 1.30
CA PRO A 329 -6.24 -14.37 1.42
C PRO A 329 -6.11 -15.85 1.84
N ALA A 330 -7.16 -16.40 2.45
CA ALA A 330 -7.13 -17.76 2.99
C ALA A 330 -7.69 -18.80 2.00
N VAL A 331 -7.13 -20.02 2.04
CA VAL A 331 -7.75 -21.17 1.36
C VAL A 331 -8.99 -21.60 2.12
N ASN A 332 -10.17 -21.33 1.55
CA ASN A 332 -11.47 -21.67 2.11
C ASN A 332 -12.32 -22.37 1.03
N PRO A 333 -12.69 -23.66 1.19
CA PRO A 333 -13.49 -24.41 0.21
C PRO A 333 -14.82 -23.79 -0.23
N LYS A 334 -15.35 -22.82 0.53
CA LYS A 334 -16.56 -22.04 0.22
C LYS A 334 -16.27 -20.55 -0.09
N GLY A 335 -15.04 -20.10 0.15
CA GLY A 335 -14.59 -18.72 -0.01
C GLY A 335 -14.24 -18.37 -1.46
N VAL A 336 -13.28 -17.45 -1.64
CA VAL A 336 -12.86 -17.00 -2.98
C VAL A 336 -11.87 -17.98 -3.62
N LEU A 337 -11.00 -18.58 -2.80
CA LEU A 337 -9.96 -19.52 -3.20
C LEU A 337 -10.27 -20.92 -2.64
N PRO A 338 -11.02 -21.77 -3.37
CA PRO A 338 -11.55 -23.03 -2.84
C PRO A 338 -10.53 -24.17 -2.73
N LYS A 339 -9.28 -23.96 -3.19
CA LYS A 339 -8.18 -24.93 -3.16
C LYS A 339 -6.86 -24.20 -2.93
N LYS A 340 -5.80 -24.96 -2.62
CA LYS A 340 -4.42 -24.44 -2.57
C LYS A 340 -4.02 -23.82 -3.91
N LEU A 341 -3.18 -22.78 -3.84
CA LEU A 341 -2.79 -21.96 -4.99
C LEU A 341 -2.22 -22.79 -6.16
N GLY A 342 -1.29 -23.70 -5.90
CA GLY A 342 -0.71 -24.56 -6.95
C GLY A 342 -1.73 -25.47 -7.67
N ASP A 343 -2.85 -25.81 -7.04
CA ASP A 343 -3.94 -26.55 -7.73
C ASP A 343 -4.85 -25.62 -8.52
N LEU A 344 -5.08 -24.39 -8.04
CA LEU A 344 -5.79 -23.38 -8.80
C LEU A 344 -5.00 -22.96 -10.05
N GLN A 345 -3.68 -22.79 -9.95
CA GLN A 345 -2.80 -22.47 -11.08
C GLN A 345 -2.86 -23.54 -12.19
N LYS A 346 -2.82 -24.84 -11.85
CA LYS A 346 -3.02 -25.93 -12.83
C LYS A 346 -4.36 -25.82 -13.57
N MET A 347 -5.40 -25.32 -12.90
CA MET A 347 -6.74 -25.13 -13.47
C MET A 347 -7.00 -23.70 -13.98
N ARG A 348 -5.95 -22.87 -14.15
CA ARG A 348 -6.08 -21.50 -14.65
C ARG A 348 -6.84 -21.48 -15.98
N ARG A 349 -7.80 -20.56 -16.09
CA ARG A 349 -8.47 -20.27 -17.37
C ARG A 349 -7.47 -19.60 -18.32
N PRO A 350 -7.30 -20.07 -19.56
CA PRO A 350 -6.41 -19.43 -20.52
C PRO A 350 -6.94 -18.04 -20.91
N MET A 351 -6.05 -17.05 -20.95
CA MET A 351 -6.34 -15.70 -21.46
C MET A 351 -5.06 -15.00 -21.93
N PRO A 352 -5.16 -13.89 -22.70
CA PRO A 352 -4.05 -12.97 -22.93
C PRO A 352 -3.59 -12.32 -21.62
N ILE A 353 -2.30 -12.43 -21.31
CA ILE A 353 -1.65 -11.79 -20.16
C ILE A 353 -0.40 -11.07 -20.67
N LEU A 354 -0.32 -9.75 -20.49
CA LEU A 354 0.93 -9.01 -20.57
C LEU A 354 1.55 -9.01 -19.17
N LEU A 355 2.70 -9.64 -19.01
CA LEU A 355 3.33 -9.91 -17.71
C LEU A 355 4.77 -9.44 -17.74
N GLY A 356 5.25 -8.67 -16.78
CA GLY A 356 6.67 -8.29 -16.80
C GLY A 356 7.19 -7.61 -15.56
N SER A 357 8.51 -7.51 -15.48
CA SER A 357 9.20 -6.90 -14.36
C SER A 357 9.90 -5.60 -14.76
N THR A 358 9.90 -4.62 -13.86
CA THR A 358 10.52 -3.30 -14.04
C THR A 358 11.96 -3.21 -13.54
N GLY A 359 12.59 -4.38 -13.33
CA GLY A 359 13.94 -4.52 -12.79
C GLY A 359 13.89 -4.64 -11.27
N ARG A 360 15.01 -4.33 -10.58
CA ARG A 360 15.06 -4.36 -9.11
C ARG A 360 13.89 -3.57 -8.52
N LEU A 361 13.10 -4.25 -7.70
CA LEU A 361 11.93 -3.63 -7.09
C LEU A 361 12.37 -2.57 -6.09
N PRO A 362 11.83 -1.33 -6.15
CA PRO A 362 12.16 -0.30 -5.17
C PRO A 362 11.72 -0.58 -3.72
N SER A 363 11.05 -1.72 -3.47
CA SER A 363 10.18 -1.91 -2.30
C SER A 363 10.08 -3.36 -1.82
N THR A 364 11.10 -3.83 -1.10
CA THR A 364 10.95 -4.77 0.04
C THR A 364 11.94 -4.45 1.17
N GLN A 365 13.19 -4.06 0.83
CA GLN A 365 14.29 -4.00 1.80
C GLN A 365 14.57 -2.66 2.51
N LYS A 366 14.06 -1.50 2.05
CA LYS A 366 14.32 -0.25 2.81
C LYS A 366 13.64 -0.22 4.19
N GLU A 367 12.69 -1.11 4.41
CA GLU A 367 11.78 -1.10 5.56
C GLU A 367 11.80 -2.43 6.34
N ALA A 368 12.10 -3.58 5.71
CA ALA A 368 12.40 -4.83 6.41
C ALA A 368 13.91 -4.98 6.68
N LYS A 369 14.32 -5.12 7.95
CA LYS A 369 15.70 -5.47 8.35
C LYS A 369 16.01 -6.94 8.04
N ILE A 370 16.08 -7.32 6.77
CA ILE A 370 16.55 -8.66 6.38
C ILE A 370 18.04 -8.75 6.78
N ASP A 371 18.37 -9.60 7.76
CA ASP A 371 19.79 -9.80 8.16
C ASP A 371 20.56 -10.45 7.00
N ASP A 372 21.58 -9.76 6.50
CA ASP A 372 22.55 -10.23 5.49
C ASP A 372 23.14 -11.63 5.80
N ARG A 373 23.10 -12.05 7.07
CA ARG A 373 23.54 -13.38 7.50
C ARG A 373 22.56 -14.49 7.12
N ASP A 374 21.26 -14.23 7.00
CA ASP A 374 20.22 -15.25 6.95
C ASP A 374 19.24 -15.16 5.76
N PHE A 375 19.42 -14.20 4.85
CA PHE A 375 18.49 -14.00 3.72
C PHE A 375 18.16 -15.24 2.88
N CYS A 376 19.12 -16.13 2.65
CA CYS A 376 18.89 -17.38 1.91
C CYS A 376 17.94 -18.32 2.65
N SER A 377 17.91 -18.30 3.98
CA SER A 377 16.96 -19.06 4.79
C SER A 377 15.55 -18.46 4.66
N GLN A 378 15.45 -17.13 4.65
CA GLN A 378 14.18 -16.43 4.42
C GLN A 378 13.62 -16.70 3.02
N ALA A 379 14.44 -16.64 1.98
CA ALA A 379 14.04 -16.97 0.60
C ALA A 379 13.65 -18.45 0.44
N ALA A 380 14.38 -19.37 1.08
CA ALA A 380 14.05 -20.79 1.10
C ALA A 380 12.74 -21.07 1.87
N ASN A 381 12.55 -20.46 3.03
CA ASN A 381 11.30 -20.52 3.80
C ASN A 381 10.12 -19.96 2.98
N PHE A 382 10.32 -18.87 2.23
CA PHE A 382 9.30 -18.33 1.32
C PHE A 382 8.92 -19.31 0.19
N LYS A 383 9.83 -20.20 -0.22
CA LYS A 383 9.54 -21.29 -1.16
C LYS A 383 9.02 -22.57 -0.48
N ASN A 384 8.85 -22.59 0.85
CA ASN A 384 8.60 -23.79 1.67
C ASN A 384 9.64 -24.91 1.44
N LEU A 385 10.91 -24.55 1.25
CA LEU A 385 12.00 -25.50 1.09
C LEU A 385 12.58 -25.90 2.44
N VAL A 386 12.97 -27.16 2.58
CA VAL A 386 13.73 -27.65 3.74
C VAL A 386 15.10 -26.96 3.76
N LEU A 387 15.46 -26.36 4.89
CA LEU A 387 16.72 -25.64 5.07
C LEU A 387 17.89 -26.62 5.22
N SER A 388 18.71 -26.77 4.17
CA SER A 388 19.96 -27.53 4.22
C SER A 388 21.20 -26.64 4.11
N LYS A 389 22.32 -27.09 4.70
CA LYS A 389 23.63 -26.39 4.56
C LYS A 389 24.02 -26.25 3.08
N ARG A 390 23.65 -27.23 2.26
CA ARG A 390 23.86 -27.23 0.81
C ARG A 390 23.04 -26.15 0.10
N LEU A 391 21.74 -26.05 0.39
CA LEU A 391 20.86 -25.02 -0.17
C LEU A 391 21.36 -23.61 0.18
N LEU A 392 21.63 -23.36 1.46
CA LEU A 392 22.09 -22.05 1.95
C LEU A 392 23.45 -21.65 1.35
N LYS A 393 24.40 -22.59 1.25
CA LYS A 393 25.71 -22.34 0.60
C LYS A 393 25.57 -22.14 -0.92
N GLY A 394 24.63 -22.85 -1.55
CA GLY A 394 24.29 -22.69 -2.97
C GLY A 394 23.74 -21.30 -3.26
N CYS A 395 22.73 -20.87 -2.51
CA CYS A 395 22.12 -19.55 -2.62
C CYS A 395 23.14 -18.41 -2.38
N LYS A 396 23.93 -18.49 -1.29
CA LYS A 396 24.98 -17.48 -1.01
C LYS A 396 26.03 -17.41 -2.11
N LYS A 397 26.36 -18.54 -2.75
CA LYS A 397 27.29 -18.60 -3.91
C LYS A 397 26.67 -18.03 -5.19
N MET A 398 25.39 -18.28 -5.42
CA MET A 398 24.65 -17.83 -6.61
C MET A 398 24.52 -16.31 -6.62
N TYR A 399 23.95 -15.76 -5.55
CA TYR A 399 23.61 -14.34 -5.42
C TYR A 399 24.75 -13.48 -4.86
N LYS A 400 25.85 -14.08 -4.36
CA LYS A 400 27.05 -13.35 -3.87
C LYS A 400 26.76 -12.30 -2.79
N HIS A 401 25.76 -12.54 -1.95
CA HIS A 401 25.21 -11.59 -0.96
C HIS A 401 24.40 -10.42 -1.55
N ASP A 402 23.97 -10.49 -2.81
CA ASP A 402 22.88 -9.65 -3.30
C ASP A 402 21.55 -10.18 -2.73
N VAL A 403 21.10 -9.55 -1.65
CA VAL A 403 19.93 -9.99 -0.91
C VAL A 403 18.63 -9.65 -1.66
N GLU A 404 18.59 -8.47 -2.29
CA GLU A 404 17.47 -8.00 -3.11
C GLU A 404 17.20 -9.01 -4.24
N GLU A 405 18.23 -9.36 -5.02
CA GLU A 405 18.10 -10.30 -6.14
C GLU A 405 17.60 -11.68 -5.70
N ALA A 406 18.10 -12.21 -4.58
CA ALA A 406 17.66 -13.51 -4.06
C ALA A 406 16.19 -13.52 -3.60
N PHE A 407 15.67 -12.40 -3.10
CA PHE A 407 14.31 -12.29 -2.60
C PHE A 407 13.30 -11.95 -3.71
N ASP A 408 13.64 -11.02 -4.61
CA ASP A 408 12.84 -10.67 -5.80
C ASP A 408 12.61 -11.92 -6.69
N GLU A 409 13.62 -12.77 -6.83
CA GLU A 409 13.51 -14.04 -7.58
C GLU A 409 12.43 -14.97 -7.02
N VAL A 410 12.41 -15.20 -5.70
CA VAL A 410 11.45 -16.14 -5.10
C VAL A 410 10.05 -15.54 -4.91
N THR A 411 9.95 -14.22 -4.74
CA THR A 411 8.68 -13.51 -4.45
C THR A 411 7.95 -12.99 -5.69
N VAL A 412 8.68 -12.68 -6.77
CA VAL A 412 8.11 -12.04 -7.98
C VAL A 412 8.49 -12.80 -9.25
N THR A 413 9.77 -12.93 -9.56
CA THR A 413 10.21 -13.44 -10.88
C THR A 413 9.79 -14.89 -11.14
N LEU A 414 10.05 -15.80 -10.21
CA LEU A 414 9.65 -17.21 -10.36
C LEU A 414 8.12 -17.41 -10.27
N PRO A 415 7.37 -16.71 -9.40
CA PRO A 415 5.92 -16.63 -9.48
C PRO A 415 5.35 -16.16 -10.83
N MET A 416 6.00 -15.20 -11.50
CA MET A 416 5.64 -14.74 -12.84
C MET A 416 5.96 -15.79 -13.92
N LEU A 417 7.10 -16.46 -13.80
CA LEU A 417 7.49 -17.56 -14.69
C LEU A 417 6.52 -18.75 -14.59
N GLU A 418 6.13 -19.14 -13.38
CA GLU A 418 5.12 -20.20 -13.15
C GLU A 418 3.74 -19.78 -13.69
N THR A 419 3.35 -18.53 -13.47
CA THR A 419 2.12 -17.92 -14.03
C THR A 419 2.11 -17.96 -15.56
N SER A 420 3.26 -17.71 -16.20
CA SER A 420 3.46 -17.80 -17.64
C SER A 420 3.30 -19.24 -18.14
N ARG A 421 4.00 -20.18 -17.50
CA ARG A 421 3.95 -21.62 -17.80
C ARG A 421 2.52 -22.15 -17.71
N LYS A 422 1.82 -21.92 -16.60
CA LYS A 422 0.48 -22.47 -16.37
C LYS A 422 -0.59 -21.86 -17.27
N ASN A 423 -0.44 -20.59 -17.68
CA ASN A 423 -1.31 -20.00 -18.69
C ASN A 423 -1.05 -20.63 -20.08
N ALA A 424 0.22 -20.76 -20.48
CA ALA A 424 0.61 -21.34 -21.77
C ALA A 424 0.27 -22.83 -21.90
N GLU A 425 0.51 -23.64 -20.86
CA GLU A 425 0.11 -25.06 -20.79
C GLU A 425 -1.40 -25.26 -21.01
N ASN A 426 -2.22 -24.32 -20.52
CA ASN A 426 -3.68 -24.34 -20.68
C ASN A 426 -4.17 -23.68 -21.99
N GLY A 427 -3.26 -23.29 -22.90
CA GLY A 427 -3.57 -22.69 -24.20
C GLY A 427 -3.79 -21.17 -24.20
N GLY A 428 -3.43 -20.48 -23.11
CA GLY A 428 -3.41 -19.03 -23.03
C GLY A 428 -2.16 -18.43 -23.67
N LYS A 429 -2.19 -17.12 -23.91
CA LYS A 429 -1.01 -16.38 -24.39
C LYS A 429 -0.48 -15.50 -23.26
N THR A 430 0.73 -15.75 -22.79
CA THR A 430 1.44 -14.81 -21.93
C THR A 430 2.52 -14.12 -22.75
N TYR A 431 2.62 -12.80 -22.65
CA TYR A 431 3.68 -12.00 -23.26
C TYR A 431 4.56 -11.50 -22.12
N LEU A 432 5.67 -12.20 -21.88
CA LEU A 432 6.57 -11.95 -20.77
C LEU A 432 7.57 -10.84 -21.13
N PHE A 433 7.86 -9.89 -20.24
CA PHE A 433 8.86 -8.84 -20.47
C PHE A 433 9.71 -8.45 -19.26
N GLU A 434 10.83 -7.79 -19.53
CA GLU A 434 11.79 -7.25 -18.56
C GLU A 434 12.18 -5.84 -19.02
N THR A 435 12.11 -4.84 -18.13
CA THR A 435 12.39 -3.41 -18.43
C THR A 435 13.05 -2.76 -17.21
N HIS A 436 13.57 -1.52 -17.31
CA HIS A 436 14.02 -0.71 -16.17
C HIS A 436 13.01 0.41 -15.82
N SER A 437 11.75 0.24 -16.26
CA SER A 437 10.69 1.25 -16.29
C SER A 437 9.77 1.21 -15.08
N ALA A 438 10.15 1.87 -13.98
CA ALA A 438 9.32 1.87 -12.78
C ALA A 438 7.94 2.56 -12.99
N PHE A 439 6.87 1.82 -12.72
CA PHE A 439 5.54 2.38 -12.40
C PHE A 439 5.55 3.03 -11.00
N ASP A 440 4.61 3.95 -10.75
CA ASP A 440 4.22 4.39 -9.42
C ASP A 440 2.80 3.92 -9.03
N GLU A 441 2.44 4.12 -7.77
CA GLU A 441 1.14 3.74 -7.18
C GLU A 441 -0.07 4.47 -7.79
N ASN A 442 0.15 5.49 -8.64
CA ASN A 442 -0.87 6.32 -9.26
C ASN A 442 -1.14 5.91 -10.72
N LEU A 443 -0.86 4.66 -11.08
CA LEU A 443 -0.99 4.14 -12.45
C LEU A 443 -0.15 4.96 -13.47
N HIS A 444 0.92 5.62 -13.00
CA HIS A 444 1.74 6.49 -13.83
C HIS A 444 3.14 5.92 -14.06
N LEU A 445 3.64 6.16 -15.26
CA LEU A 445 4.97 5.81 -15.73
C LEU A 445 5.80 7.09 -15.77
N LYS A 446 6.80 7.19 -14.89
CA LYS A 446 7.71 8.35 -14.76
C LYS A 446 8.27 8.80 -16.12
N ASP A 447 8.47 10.11 -16.31
CA ASP A 447 8.99 10.68 -17.57
C ASP A 447 10.38 10.13 -17.98
N ARG A 448 10.37 9.09 -18.82
CA ARG A 448 11.50 8.45 -19.48
C ARG A 448 11.03 7.91 -20.83
N LYS A 449 11.93 7.79 -21.81
CA LYS A 449 11.56 7.25 -23.14
C LYS A 449 11.08 5.80 -23.09
N GLU A 450 11.77 4.95 -22.33
CA GLU A 450 11.41 3.53 -22.12
C GLU A 450 9.99 3.40 -21.54
N ASN A 451 9.63 4.33 -20.64
CA ASN A 451 8.31 4.44 -20.04
C ASN A 451 7.23 4.86 -21.06
N THR A 452 7.49 5.81 -21.97
CA THR A 452 6.58 6.13 -23.09
C THR A 452 6.31 4.89 -23.93
N ARG A 453 7.36 4.13 -24.24
CA ARG A 453 7.25 2.93 -25.08
C ARG A 453 6.44 1.82 -24.42
N LEU A 454 6.70 1.55 -23.14
CA LEU A 454 5.92 0.59 -22.36
C LEU A 454 4.44 1.00 -22.26
N LYS A 455 4.15 2.30 -22.11
CA LYS A 455 2.79 2.83 -22.13
C LYS A 455 2.10 2.54 -23.46
N GLU A 456 2.74 2.82 -24.60
CA GLU A 456 2.22 2.51 -25.94
C GLU A 456 1.92 1.00 -26.09
N THR A 457 2.85 0.13 -25.70
CA THR A 457 2.67 -1.33 -25.72
C THR A 457 1.47 -1.78 -24.88
N ILE A 458 1.31 -1.23 -23.67
CA ILE A 458 0.16 -1.55 -22.80
C ILE A 458 -1.13 -1.03 -23.44
N LEU A 459 -1.17 0.21 -23.93
CA LEU A 459 -2.35 0.78 -24.62
C LEU A 459 -2.76 -0.04 -25.85
N HIS A 460 -1.79 -0.58 -26.62
CA HIS A 460 -2.07 -1.49 -27.72
C HIS A 460 -2.65 -2.82 -27.21
N PHE A 461 -2.00 -3.44 -26.23
CA PHE A 461 -2.47 -4.68 -25.61
C PHE A 461 -3.90 -4.56 -25.03
N LEU A 462 -4.23 -3.44 -24.37
CA LEU A 462 -5.58 -3.14 -23.88
C LEU A 462 -6.63 -3.12 -25.01
N LYS A 463 -6.23 -2.79 -26.24
CA LYS A 463 -7.11 -2.70 -27.41
C LYS A 463 -7.16 -3.98 -28.26
N THR A 464 -6.19 -4.89 -28.13
CA THR A 464 -6.05 -6.04 -29.05
C THR A 464 -5.84 -7.40 -28.36
N GLY A 465 -5.31 -7.41 -27.14
CA GLY A 465 -4.79 -8.62 -26.48
C GLY A 465 -3.44 -9.09 -27.02
N ASP A 466 -2.76 -8.31 -27.86
CA ASP A 466 -1.42 -8.59 -28.39
C ASP A 466 -0.54 -7.31 -28.30
N PRO A 467 0.64 -7.36 -27.65
CA PRO A 467 1.51 -6.19 -27.52
C PRO A 467 2.32 -5.87 -28.79
N SER A 468 2.25 -6.69 -29.84
CA SER A 468 2.94 -6.45 -31.12
C SER A 468 2.27 -5.32 -31.92
N ASP A 469 3.02 -4.32 -32.40
CA ASP A 469 2.54 -3.28 -33.33
C ASP A 469 3.31 -3.38 -34.66
N GLU A 470 2.57 -3.49 -35.78
CA GLU A 470 3.14 -3.58 -37.12
C GLU A 470 3.90 -2.31 -37.53
N LYS A 471 3.56 -1.14 -36.98
CA LYS A 471 4.15 0.16 -37.35
C LYS A 471 5.63 0.27 -37.01
N ASP A 472 6.09 -0.52 -36.05
CA ASP A 472 7.46 -0.52 -35.55
C ASP A 472 8.18 -1.87 -35.74
N ASN A 473 7.51 -2.82 -36.38
CA ASN A 473 7.98 -4.19 -36.66
C ASN A 473 8.34 -5.02 -35.42
N THR A 474 7.81 -4.71 -34.23
CA THR A 474 8.09 -5.50 -33.03
C THR A 474 7.16 -6.71 -32.92
N GLU A 475 7.61 -7.87 -33.41
CA GLU A 475 6.94 -9.16 -33.18
C GLU A 475 7.17 -9.63 -31.73
N TRP A 476 6.16 -9.51 -30.85
CA TRP A 476 6.22 -10.07 -29.50
C TRP A 476 5.75 -11.52 -29.50
N LYS A 477 6.67 -12.45 -29.23
CA LYS A 477 6.33 -13.88 -29.21
C LYS A 477 5.67 -14.25 -27.88
N PRO A 478 4.51 -14.94 -27.89
CA PRO A 478 3.97 -15.56 -26.69
C PRO A 478 5.00 -16.48 -26.03
N PHE A 479 4.91 -16.62 -24.72
CA PHE A 479 5.80 -17.43 -23.90
C PHE A 479 5.73 -18.92 -24.27
N ASP A 480 6.85 -19.45 -24.77
CA ASP A 480 7.08 -20.87 -25.02
C ASP A 480 7.69 -21.52 -23.76
N THR A 481 7.04 -22.59 -23.26
CA THR A 481 7.42 -23.25 -22.01
C THR A 481 8.76 -23.98 -22.06
N LYS A 482 9.33 -24.22 -23.25
CA LYS A 482 10.65 -24.85 -23.44
C LYS A 482 11.77 -23.83 -23.62
N LYS A 483 11.47 -22.66 -24.18
CA LYS A 483 12.46 -21.59 -24.38
C LYS A 483 12.54 -20.60 -23.23
N GLY A 484 11.43 -20.40 -22.50
CA GLY A 484 11.31 -19.33 -21.53
C GLY A 484 11.49 -17.95 -22.17
N ASN A 485 10.95 -17.74 -23.37
CA ASN A 485 11.17 -16.51 -24.13
C ASN A 485 10.42 -15.31 -23.54
N TYR A 486 11.02 -14.13 -23.68
CA TYR A 486 10.52 -12.88 -23.15
C TYR A 486 11.03 -11.68 -23.97
N MET A 487 10.36 -10.54 -23.85
CA MET A 487 10.82 -9.29 -24.44
C MET A 487 11.71 -8.51 -23.46
N ARG A 488 12.96 -8.30 -23.82
CA ARG A 488 13.89 -7.46 -23.05
C ARG A 488 13.85 -6.03 -23.58
N MET A 489 13.46 -5.08 -22.73
CA MET A 489 13.40 -3.64 -23.03
C MET A 489 14.59 -2.94 -22.37
N ARG A 490 15.31 -2.11 -23.13
CA ARG A 490 16.43 -1.28 -22.64
C ARG A 490 16.47 0.05 -23.39
N GLY A 491 16.01 1.12 -22.74
CA GLY A 491 15.85 2.42 -23.39
C GLY A 491 14.87 2.34 -24.57
N ASP A 492 15.36 2.65 -25.76
CA ASP A 492 14.54 2.64 -26.99
C ASP A 492 14.57 1.25 -27.70
N ALA A 493 15.35 0.27 -27.19
CA ALA A 493 15.52 -1.04 -27.80
C ALA A 493 14.64 -2.13 -27.17
N MET A 494 14.09 -3.02 -28.02
CA MET A 494 13.33 -4.20 -27.64
C MET A 494 13.91 -5.44 -28.34
N GLU A 495 14.21 -6.48 -27.58
CA GLU A 495 14.86 -7.71 -28.04
C GLU A 495 14.10 -8.94 -27.53
N ASN A 496 13.67 -9.83 -28.44
CA ASN A 496 13.20 -11.16 -28.03
C ASN A 496 14.39 -11.96 -27.51
N ALA A 497 14.38 -12.31 -26.23
CA ALA A 497 15.39 -13.13 -25.56
C ALA A 497 14.79 -14.46 -25.09
N ASP A 498 15.63 -15.50 -24.99
CA ASP A 498 15.29 -16.80 -24.41
C ASP A 498 15.87 -16.93 -22.99
N GLY A 499 15.37 -17.89 -22.20
CA GLY A 499 15.93 -18.24 -20.89
C GLY A 499 15.62 -17.28 -19.74
N TYR A 500 14.39 -16.75 -19.65
CA TYR A 500 13.95 -15.87 -18.56
C TYR A 500 14.23 -16.48 -17.18
N HIS A 501 15.26 -15.96 -16.49
CA HIS A 501 15.71 -16.39 -15.16
C HIS A 501 15.93 -17.91 -14.99
N GLU A 502 16.26 -18.61 -16.08
CA GLU A 502 16.42 -20.08 -16.14
C GLU A 502 17.33 -20.63 -15.03
N LYS A 503 18.44 -19.95 -14.73
CA LYS A 503 19.37 -20.37 -13.67
C LYS A 503 18.75 -20.33 -12.28
N ALA A 504 17.98 -19.28 -11.97
CA ALA A 504 17.31 -19.15 -10.67
C ALA A 504 16.17 -20.16 -10.55
N ASP A 505 15.45 -20.42 -11.64
CA ASP A 505 14.43 -21.46 -11.72
C ASP A 505 15.02 -22.86 -11.47
N ASP A 506 16.09 -23.21 -12.18
CA ASP A 506 16.87 -24.45 -11.98
C ASP A 506 17.41 -24.59 -10.56
N PHE A 507 17.78 -23.49 -9.90
CA PHE A 507 18.29 -23.54 -8.53
C PHE A 507 17.16 -23.73 -7.51
N TRP A 508 16.12 -22.90 -7.56
CA TRP A 508 15.07 -22.87 -6.54
C TRP A 508 14.01 -23.97 -6.69
N ASN A 509 13.84 -24.55 -7.88
CA ASN A 509 12.80 -25.56 -8.14
C ASN A 509 13.35 -27.00 -8.36
N ASN A 510 14.67 -27.22 -8.26
CA ASN A 510 15.28 -28.54 -8.44
C ASN A 510 15.23 -29.42 -7.17
N LYS A 511 14.36 -30.43 -7.21
CA LYS A 511 14.14 -31.42 -6.14
C LYS A 511 15.37 -32.20 -5.67
N THR A 512 16.41 -32.35 -6.49
CA THR A 512 17.63 -33.07 -6.08
C THR A 512 18.48 -32.31 -5.05
N LEU A 513 18.11 -31.07 -4.70
CA LEU A 513 18.67 -30.34 -3.57
C LEU A 513 18.00 -30.66 -2.21
N SER A 514 16.79 -31.24 -2.21
CA SER A 514 16.07 -31.65 -1.00
C SER A 514 16.10 -33.16 -0.74
N GLU A 515 16.12 -33.98 -1.79
CA GLU A 515 15.94 -35.45 -1.67
C GLU A 515 17.23 -36.21 -1.26
N LYS A 516 18.43 -35.61 -1.42
CA LYS A 516 19.70 -36.34 -1.25
C LYS A 516 20.25 -36.42 0.19
N GLU A 517 19.67 -35.71 1.15
CA GLU A 517 20.11 -35.81 2.55
C GLU A 517 19.43 -36.96 3.31
N GLU A 518 18.28 -37.49 2.86
CA GLU A 518 17.71 -38.73 3.44
C GLU A 518 18.64 -39.93 3.20
N ASP A 519 19.10 -40.15 1.96
CA ASP A 519 20.09 -41.16 1.58
C ASP A 519 21.44 -41.01 2.33
N GLU A 520 21.93 -39.79 2.52
CA GLU A 520 23.21 -39.55 3.24
C GLU A 520 23.06 -39.70 4.76
N THR A 521 21.87 -39.49 5.32
CA THR A 521 21.62 -39.64 6.76
C THR A 521 21.37 -41.11 7.14
N GLU A 522 20.70 -41.89 6.28
CA GLU A 522 20.64 -43.36 6.47
C GLU A 522 22.03 -44.00 6.35
N LYS A 523 22.83 -43.61 5.36
CA LYS A 523 24.20 -44.11 5.20
C LYS A 523 25.10 -43.81 6.39
N LYS A 524 25.06 -42.58 6.91
CA LYS A 524 25.86 -42.23 8.10
C LYS A 524 25.47 -43.03 9.33
N LYS A 525 24.19 -43.33 9.53
CA LYS A 525 23.75 -44.23 10.60
C LYS A 525 24.29 -45.65 10.41
N THR A 526 24.34 -46.16 9.17
CA THR A 526 24.93 -47.49 8.90
C THR A 526 26.46 -47.49 9.09
N GLU A 527 27.16 -46.43 8.68
CA GLU A 527 28.61 -46.30 8.85
C GLU A 527 29.01 -46.09 10.34
N GLU A 528 28.24 -45.31 11.12
CA GLU A 528 28.47 -45.13 12.56
C GLU A 528 28.16 -46.40 13.38
N GLU A 529 27.21 -47.24 12.94
CA GLU A 529 26.95 -48.56 13.56
C GLU A 529 28.07 -49.59 13.24
N GLU A 530 28.71 -49.53 12.06
CA GLU A 530 29.84 -50.41 11.71
C GLU A 530 31.20 -49.97 12.30
N GLU A 531 31.37 -48.69 12.66
CA GLU A 531 32.62 -48.17 13.22
C GLU A 531 32.74 -48.38 14.74
N GLN A 532 31.62 -48.54 15.46
CA GLN A 532 31.61 -48.78 16.92
C GLN A 532 32.11 -50.16 17.38
N GLU A 533 32.36 -51.12 16.48
CA GLU A 533 32.84 -52.47 16.84
C GLU A 533 34.39 -52.65 16.79
N ARG A 534 35.21 -51.62 16.57
CA ARG A 534 36.69 -51.77 16.51
C ARG A 534 37.49 -50.96 17.54
N HIS A 535 38.44 -51.67 18.14
CA HIS A 535 39.18 -51.41 19.39
C HIS A 535 39.84 -50.02 19.60
N PRO A 536 40.07 -49.61 20.87
CA PRO A 536 40.58 -48.29 21.23
C PRO A 536 42.10 -48.24 21.42
N ASP A 537 42.83 -47.72 20.43
CA ASP A 537 44.23 -47.26 20.63
C ASP A 537 44.62 -46.01 19.78
N GLU A 538 43.77 -45.54 18.87
CA GLU A 538 44.12 -44.41 17.97
C GLU A 538 43.87 -42.99 18.56
N GLU A 539 43.00 -42.84 19.56
CA GLU A 539 42.65 -41.53 20.14
C GLU A 539 43.88 -40.75 20.66
N LYS A 540 44.89 -41.45 21.20
CA LYS A 540 46.10 -40.82 21.75
C LYS A 540 47.03 -40.24 20.68
N LYS A 541 46.83 -40.57 19.40
CA LYS A 541 47.61 -40.02 18.29
C LYS A 541 46.93 -38.78 17.71
N LYS A 542 45.60 -38.83 17.51
CA LYS A 542 44.77 -37.71 17.02
C LYS A 542 44.96 -36.44 17.87
N HIS A 543 44.89 -36.57 19.20
CA HIS A 543 45.04 -35.46 20.13
C HIS A 543 46.44 -34.79 20.18
N ARG A 544 47.45 -35.36 19.50
CA ARG A 544 48.76 -34.73 19.35
C ARG A 544 48.87 -33.94 18.05
N GLU A 545 48.30 -34.46 16.97
CA GLU A 545 48.29 -33.82 15.64
C GLU A 545 47.33 -32.60 15.61
N GLU A 546 46.23 -32.63 16.38
CA GLU A 546 45.31 -31.49 16.57
C GLU A 546 45.96 -30.29 17.28
N LYS A 547 46.90 -30.52 18.21
CA LYS A 547 47.57 -29.44 18.95
C LYS A 547 48.66 -28.74 18.12
N GLU A 548 49.37 -29.49 17.27
CA GLU A 548 50.38 -28.92 16.38
C GLU A 548 49.72 -28.09 15.26
N THR A 549 48.52 -28.44 14.81
CA THR A 549 47.73 -27.64 13.84
C THR A 549 47.11 -26.38 14.45
N GLU A 550 46.62 -26.41 15.70
CA GLU A 550 46.12 -25.21 16.39
C GLU A 550 47.19 -24.13 16.63
N GLU A 551 48.47 -24.51 16.76
CA GLU A 551 49.56 -23.54 16.91
C GLU A 551 49.98 -22.92 15.55
N GLU A 552 49.99 -23.68 14.45
CA GLU A 552 50.26 -23.15 13.11
C GLU A 552 49.18 -22.17 12.61
N GLU A 553 47.89 -22.43 12.90
CA GLU A 553 46.82 -21.50 12.52
C GLU A 553 46.92 -20.15 13.25
N LYS A 554 47.22 -20.17 14.56
CA LYS A 554 47.40 -18.94 15.37
C LYS A 554 48.57 -18.09 14.87
N GLU A 555 49.70 -18.72 14.53
CA GLU A 555 50.85 -17.99 13.97
C GLU A 555 50.54 -17.42 12.56
N THR A 556 49.64 -18.06 11.81
CA THR A 556 49.20 -17.62 10.47
C THR A 556 48.24 -16.44 10.54
N GLU A 557 47.32 -16.40 11.53
CA GLU A 557 46.42 -15.26 11.75
C GLU A 557 47.17 -13.99 12.18
N GLU A 558 48.14 -14.06 13.10
CA GLU A 558 48.94 -12.89 13.48
C GLU A 558 49.70 -12.30 12.27
N LYS A 559 50.31 -13.14 11.44
CA LYS A 559 50.99 -12.72 10.20
C LYS A 559 50.03 -12.06 9.21
N ARG A 560 48.75 -12.44 9.20
CA ARG A 560 47.70 -11.85 8.36
C ARG A 560 47.27 -10.47 8.88
N TYR A 561 47.03 -10.36 10.19
CA TYR A 561 46.68 -9.12 10.88
C TYR A 561 47.73 -8.01 10.69
N TRP A 562 49.01 -8.33 10.86
CA TRP A 562 50.09 -7.36 10.68
C TRP A 562 50.27 -6.90 9.21
N LYS A 563 50.08 -7.80 8.23
CA LYS A 563 50.08 -7.43 6.80
C LYS A 563 48.96 -6.44 6.45
N GLU A 564 47.76 -6.62 6.99
CA GLU A 564 46.64 -5.71 6.71
C GLU A 564 46.85 -4.34 7.35
N LYS A 565 47.41 -4.30 8.57
CA LYS A 565 47.74 -3.08 9.31
C LYS A 565 48.81 -2.23 8.61
N GLN A 566 49.79 -2.86 7.97
CA GLN A 566 50.77 -2.18 7.10
C GLN A 566 50.11 -1.60 5.84
N ARG A 567 49.22 -2.36 5.20
CA ARG A 567 48.52 -1.95 3.96
C ARG A 567 47.66 -0.70 4.16
N LYS A 568 46.95 -0.61 5.28
CA LYS A 568 46.10 0.54 5.66
C LYS A 568 46.90 1.84 5.88
N ARG A 569 48.13 1.76 6.41
CA ARG A 569 49.00 2.95 6.58
C ARG A 569 49.44 3.55 5.25
N HIS A 570 49.87 2.71 4.30
CA HIS A 570 50.24 3.16 2.95
C HIS A 570 49.09 3.90 2.25
N THR A 571 47.84 3.44 2.40
CA THR A 571 46.69 4.08 1.75
C THR A 571 46.32 5.45 2.34
N GLU A 572 46.67 5.74 3.60
CA GLU A 572 46.48 7.07 4.19
C GLU A 572 47.58 8.06 3.77
N GLU A 573 48.83 7.62 3.64
CA GLU A 573 49.92 8.46 3.15
C GLU A 573 49.73 8.88 1.68
N GLU A 574 49.24 7.97 0.82
CA GLU A 574 48.88 8.29 -0.57
C GLU A 574 47.72 9.30 -0.64
N LYS A 575 46.67 9.11 0.17
CA LYS A 575 45.54 10.05 0.26
C LYS A 575 45.96 11.42 0.79
N LYS A 576 46.99 11.50 1.64
CA LYS A 576 47.52 12.76 2.14
C LYS A 576 48.30 13.51 1.05
N LYS A 577 49.23 12.84 0.36
CA LYS A 577 49.96 13.44 -0.79
C LYS A 577 49.01 13.97 -1.86
N HIS A 578 48.01 13.18 -2.24
CA HIS A 578 47.07 13.56 -3.30
C HIS A 578 46.06 14.65 -2.88
N ARG A 579 46.03 15.02 -1.60
CA ARG A 579 45.29 16.18 -1.08
C ARG A 579 46.15 17.44 -1.09
N GLU A 580 47.44 17.31 -0.78
CA GLU A 580 48.42 18.40 -0.81
C GLU A 580 48.73 18.85 -2.27
N GLU A 581 48.74 17.93 -3.24
CA GLU A 581 48.86 18.25 -4.68
C GLU A 581 47.68 19.06 -5.25
N LYS A 582 46.48 18.95 -4.65
CA LYS A 582 45.27 19.65 -5.15
C LYS A 582 45.10 21.08 -4.65
N GLU A 583 45.95 21.54 -3.73
CA GLU A 583 45.90 22.91 -3.20
C GLU A 583 46.91 23.86 -3.88
N THR A 584 47.82 23.36 -4.73
CA THR A 584 48.84 24.17 -5.42
C THR A 584 48.53 24.52 -6.89
N GLU A 585 47.59 23.84 -7.56
CA GLU A 585 47.18 24.18 -8.94
C GLU A 585 45.84 24.93 -9.02
N ARG A 586 45.84 26.23 -8.66
CA ARG A 586 44.86 27.19 -9.22
C ARG A 586 45.23 28.67 -9.07
N PRO A 587 46.00 29.21 -10.03
CA PRO A 587 45.69 30.54 -10.53
C PRO A 587 45.80 30.61 -12.07
N GLU A 588 44.66 30.52 -12.78
CA GLU A 588 44.37 31.25 -14.04
C GLU A 588 43.06 30.74 -14.68
N LYS A 589 42.00 31.55 -14.54
CA LYS A 589 40.83 31.73 -15.45
C LYS A 589 39.77 32.56 -14.73
N LYS A 590 40.09 33.84 -14.53
CA LYS A 590 39.15 34.91 -14.14
C LYS A 590 39.31 36.10 -15.08
N HIS A 591 38.79 35.98 -16.29
CA HIS A 591 38.33 37.13 -17.06
C HIS A 591 37.14 36.71 -17.94
N HIS A 592 36.17 37.62 -18.10
CA HIS A 592 34.88 37.42 -18.77
C HIS A 592 33.85 36.49 -18.10
N GLN A 593 33.37 36.87 -16.91
CA GLN A 593 31.91 37.03 -16.72
C GLN A 593 31.61 37.98 -15.56
N LYS A 594 31.63 39.29 -15.84
CA LYS A 594 31.34 40.33 -14.85
C LYS A 594 30.62 41.49 -15.53
N GLU A 595 29.30 41.35 -15.70
CA GLU A 595 28.29 42.42 -15.85
C GLU A 595 26.91 41.82 -16.17
N ARG A 596 26.25 41.31 -15.10
CA ARG A 596 24.79 41.12 -14.94
C ARG A 596 24.55 40.26 -13.68
N GLU A 597 24.48 40.88 -12.51
CA GLU A 597 23.82 40.38 -11.28
C GLU A 597 24.08 41.33 -10.08
N THR A 598 23.51 42.54 -10.12
CA THR A 598 23.57 43.49 -9.01
C THR A 598 22.16 43.90 -8.58
N GLU A 599 21.50 42.96 -7.89
CA GLU A 599 20.44 43.23 -6.89
C GLU A 599 20.11 41.95 -6.12
N HIS A 600 20.02 40.81 -6.81
CA HIS A 600 19.58 39.55 -6.19
C HIS A 600 20.59 38.91 -5.22
N GLY A 601 21.88 39.19 -5.40
CA GLY A 601 23.00 38.63 -4.62
C GLY A 601 23.23 39.28 -3.25
N GLU A 602 22.64 40.45 -2.99
CA GLU A 602 22.74 41.10 -1.67
C GLU A 602 21.67 40.56 -0.71
N ARG A 603 20.44 40.39 -1.21
CA ARG A 603 19.33 39.79 -0.45
C ARG A 603 19.64 38.37 0.02
N ARG A 604 20.28 37.55 -0.83
CA ARG A 604 20.74 36.19 -0.43
C ARG A 604 21.84 36.24 0.63
N ARG A 605 22.82 37.14 0.52
CA ARG A 605 23.89 37.31 1.54
C ARG A 605 23.36 37.83 2.88
N TRP A 606 22.30 38.65 2.86
CA TRP A 606 21.62 39.11 4.08
C TRP A 606 20.84 37.97 4.76
N ILE A 607 20.03 37.22 4.00
CA ILE A 607 19.29 36.05 4.51
C ILE A 607 20.23 34.98 5.09
N GLU A 608 21.36 34.69 4.44
CA GLU A 608 22.31 33.71 4.96
C GLU A 608 23.05 34.20 6.21
N LYS A 609 23.30 35.52 6.33
CA LYS A 609 23.86 36.13 7.55
C LYS A 609 22.91 36.03 8.75
N GLU A 610 21.63 36.38 8.57
CA GLU A 610 20.66 36.25 9.67
C GLU A 610 20.42 34.78 10.04
N ARG A 611 20.35 33.87 9.06
CA ARG A 611 20.34 32.42 9.34
C ARG A 611 21.61 31.91 10.03
N GLN A 612 22.76 32.56 9.87
CA GLN A 612 23.96 32.21 10.64
C GLN A 612 23.86 32.71 12.08
N LYS A 613 23.36 33.94 12.31
CA LYS A 613 23.10 34.43 13.67
C LYS A 613 22.08 33.57 14.41
N GLU A 614 20.95 33.24 13.78
CA GLU A 614 19.95 32.32 14.36
C GLU A 614 20.60 30.98 14.77
N ARG A 615 21.42 30.39 13.89
CA ARG A 615 22.15 29.13 14.16
C ARG A 615 23.31 29.26 15.16
N GLU A 616 23.72 30.47 15.53
CA GLU A 616 24.69 30.74 16.60
C GLU A 616 23.98 31.03 17.93
N GLU A 617 22.85 31.75 17.90
CA GLU A 617 21.99 31.98 19.06
C GLU A 617 21.30 30.69 19.53
N GLU A 618 20.73 29.88 18.62
CA GLU A 618 20.24 28.53 18.93
C GLU A 618 21.34 27.69 19.59
N ARG A 619 22.56 27.70 19.03
CA ARG A 619 23.68 26.89 19.52
C ARG A 619 24.22 27.38 20.87
N ARG A 620 24.13 28.68 21.13
CA ARG A 620 24.48 29.29 22.43
C ARG A 620 23.42 28.96 23.48
N HIS A 621 22.14 29.03 23.12
CA HIS A 621 21.01 28.64 23.95
C HIS A 621 21.05 27.12 24.26
N TRP A 622 21.39 26.29 23.27
CA TRP A 622 21.59 24.85 23.44
C TRP A 622 22.70 24.55 24.45
N LYS A 623 23.87 25.21 24.32
CA LYS A 623 24.99 25.05 25.28
C LYS A 623 24.67 25.56 26.69
N GLU A 624 23.82 26.58 26.84
CA GLU A 624 23.32 26.98 28.16
C GLU A 624 22.32 25.98 28.75
N HIS A 625 21.47 25.37 27.93
CA HIS A 625 20.56 24.30 28.36
C HIS A 625 21.27 22.97 28.65
N GLU A 626 22.34 22.68 27.92
CA GLU A 626 23.22 21.52 28.12
C GLU A 626 23.93 21.65 29.48
N LYS A 627 24.62 22.78 29.74
CA LYS A 627 25.22 23.07 31.05
C LYS A 627 24.23 23.14 32.22
N LYS A 628 22.99 23.58 32.00
CA LYS A 628 21.92 23.57 33.02
C LYS A 628 21.25 22.19 33.17
N GLY A 629 21.53 21.24 32.27
CA GLY A 629 20.95 19.91 32.22
C GLY A 629 21.86 18.78 32.69
N GLU A 630 23.17 19.02 32.86
CA GLU A 630 24.13 18.02 33.37
C GLU A 630 23.91 17.69 34.86
N GLU A 631 23.34 18.60 35.66
CA GLU A 631 22.99 18.34 37.06
C GLU A 631 21.50 18.02 37.27
N LYS A 632 21.10 16.75 37.04
CA LYS A 632 20.11 15.94 37.83
C LYS A 632 19.59 14.70 37.08
N TRP A 633 20.44 13.70 36.88
CA TRP A 633 19.99 12.29 36.91
C TRP A 633 20.45 11.64 38.21
N LYS A 634 19.60 11.76 39.24
CA LYS A 634 19.65 10.92 40.45
C LYS A 634 18.25 10.39 40.75
N VAL A 635 17.82 9.42 39.94
CA VAL A 635 16.74 8.51 40.32
C VAL A 635 17.40 7.44 41.19
N ARG A 636 17.18 7.52 42.51
CA ARG A 636 17.75 6.67 43.58
C ARG A 636 18.81 5.64 43.13
N ASN A 637 20.07 6.06 43.19
CA ASN A 637 21.26 5.20 43.25
C ASN A 637 21.54 4.24 42.06
N MET A 638 21.02 4.49 40.85
CA MET A 638 21.56 3.87 39.62
C MET A 638 21.68 4.90 38.47
N THR A 639 22.72 4.73 37.67
CA THR A 639 23.00 5.43 36.40
C THR A 639 22.35 4.72 35.21
N LYS A 640 22.37 5.35 34.02
CA LYS A 640 21.82 4.74 32.80
C LYS A 640 22.65 3.51 32.38
N GLU A 641 23.95 3.63 32.55
CA GLU A 641 24.97 2.64 32.20
C GLU A 641 24.82 1.39 33.09
N GLU A 642 24.69 1.55 34.42
CA GLU A 642 24.45 0.45 35.36
C GLU A 642 23.12 -0.29 35.08
N VAL A 643 22.08 0.42 34.63
CA VAL A 643 20.79 -0.23 34.25
C VAL A 643 20.95 -1.04 32.96
N LEU A 644 21.66 -0.51 31.95
CA LEU A 644 21.90 -1.22 30.69
C LEU A 644 22.81 -2.44 30.88
N GLU A 645 23.86 -2.32 31.69
CA GLU A 645 24.75 -3.44 32.05
C GLU A 645 23.98 -4.55 32.79
N THR A 646 23.12 -4.19 33.75
CA THR A 646 22.23 -5.16 34.43
C THR A 646 21.29 -5.85 33.45
N VAL A 647 20.71 -5.11 32.49
CA VAL A 647 19.81 -5.63 31.44
C VAL A 647 20.54 -6.63 30.53
N GLU A 648 21.75 -6.31 30.08
CA GLU A 648 22.55 -7.18 29.22
C GLU A 648 23.01 -8.46 29.94
N GLU A 649 23.40 -8.35 31.22
CA GLU A 649 23.80 -9.50 32.04
C GLU A 649 22.62 -10.46 32.28
N MET A 650 21.42 -9.94 32.59
CA MET A 650 20.21 -10.74 32.72
C MET A 650 19.83 -11.45 31.41
N GLN A 651 19.94 -10.78 30.26
CA GLN A 651 19.71 -11.41 28.96
C GLN A 651 20.73 -12.52 28.64
N LYS A 652 21.98 -12.38 29.09
CA LYS A 652 23.00 -13.43 28.94
C LYS A 652 22.67 -14.65 29.80
N GLN A 653 22.20 -14.45 31.03
CA GLN A 653 21.73 -15.53 31.90
C GLN A 653 20.50 -16.25 31.31
N ILE A 654 19.52 -15.49 30.82
CA ILE A 654 18.31 -16.04 30.15
C ILE A 654 18.67 -16.90 28.94
N ARG A 655 19.54 -16.41 28.05
CA ARG A 655 20.02 -17.20 26.90
C ARG A 655 20.76 -18.46 27.36
N SER A 656 21.67 -18.33 28.33
CA SER A 656 22.43 -19.48 28.85
C SER A 656 21.54 -20.53 29.55
N LEU A 657 20.37 -20.16 30.08
CA LEU A 657 19.39 -21.09 30.63
C LEU A 657 18.59 -21.76 29.50
N ARG A 658 18.11 -20.98 28.53
CA ARG A 658 17.24 -21.43 27.43
C ARG A 658 17.98 -22.29 26.39
N ASP A 659 19.29 -22.08 26.20
CA ASP A 659 20.13 -22.96 25.37
C ASP A 659 20.38 -24.30 26.08
N ARG A 660 20.62 -24.25 27.38
CA ARG A 660 20.76 -25.40 28.28
C ARG A 660 19.51 -26.28 28.28
N MET A 661 18.33 -25.69 28.46
CA MET A 661 17.03 -26.38 28.43
C MET A 661 16.76 -27.14 27.11
N LYS A 662 17.54 -26.90 26.05
CA LYS A 662 17.45 -27.61 24.75
C LYS A 662 18.49 -28.72 24.56
N THR A 663 19.50 -28.83 25.42
CA THR A 663 20.57 -29.83 25.26
C THR A 663 20.36 -31.09 26.09
N ASP A 664 19.65 -30.99 27.21
CA ASP A 664 19.49 -32.08 28.18
C ASP A 664 17.99 -32.33 28.50
N GLU A 665 17.23 -32.84 27.52
CA GLU A 665 15.80 -33.16 27.70
C GLU A 665 15.55 -34.37 28.63
N ASP A 666 16.53 -35.26 28.83
CA ASP A 666 16.35 -36.57 29.48
C ASP A 666 16.70 -36.65 30.99
N ASP A 667 17.42 -35.69 31.58
CA ASP A 667 17.66 -35.65 33.04
C ASP A 667 17.39 -34.27 33.64
N PHE A 668 16.10 -33.94 33.82
CA PHE A 668 15.67 -32.74 34.53
C PHE A 668 16.01 -32.73 36.05
N SER A 669 16.56 -33.83 36.60
CA SER A 669 16.72 -33.99 38.05
C SER A 669 18.08 -33.51 38.58
N GLY A 670 19.17 -33.67 37.81
CA GLY A 670 20.54 -33.38 38.26
C GLY A 670 20.92 -31.90 38.41
N TRP A 671 20.07 -30.98 37.98
CA TRP A 671 20.41 -29.56 37.76
C TRP A 671 19.25 -28.60 38.08
N LYS A 672 18.18 -29.10 38.69
CA LYS A 672 17.04 -28.30 39.13
C LYS A 672 17.45 -27.20 40.13
N GLU A 673 18.41 -27.47 41.00
CA GLU A 673 18.93 -26.48 41.96
C GLU A 673 19.61 -25.30 41.24
N ASP A 674 20.37 -25.52 40.16
CA ASP A 674 20.98 -24.48 39.33
C ASP A 674 19.91 -23.62 38.63
N VAL A 675 18.83 -24.23 38.14
CA VAL A 675 17.70 -23.54 37.48
C VAL A 675 16.94 -22.68 38.50
N ASP A 676 16.61 -23.24 39.66
CA ASP A 676 15.93 -22.53 40.75
C ASP A 676 16.80 -21.37 41.29
N GLU A 677 18.11 -21.54 41.44
CA GLU A 677 19.03 -20.46 41.83
C GLU A 677 19.17 -19.38 40.76
N THR A 678 19.21 -19.75 39.47
CA THR A 678 19.26 -18.79 38.36
C THR A 678 17.97 -17.98 38.26
N LEU A 679 16.80 -18.62 38.36
CA LEU A 679 15.49 -17.95 38.33
C LEU A 679 15.28 -17.04 39.55
N LYS A 680 15.74 -17.46 40.73
CA LYS A 680 15.76 -16.62 41.93
C LYS A 680 16.64 -15.38 41.71
N THR A 681 17.84 -15.55 41.18
CA THR A 681 18.78 -14.45 40.89
C THR A 681 18.20 -13.46 39.87
N LEU A 682 17.61 -13.96 38.78
CA LEU A 682 16.90 -13.15 37.78
C LEU A 682 15.71 -12.40 38.40
N THR A 683 14.93 -13.07 39.24
CA THR A 683 13.78 -12.48 39.95
C THR A 683 14.21 -11.37 40.91
N GLU A 684 15.26 -11.56 41.69
CA GLU A 684 15.79 -10.56 42.62
C GLU A 684 16.34 -9.33 41.87
N ARG A 685 17.07 -9.54 40.76
CA ARG A 685 17.53 -8.46 39.86
C ARG A 685 16.36 -7.72 39.21
N MET A 686 15.32 -8.43 38.77
CA MET A 686 14.10 -7.83 38.21
C MET A 686 13.36 -6.99 39.26
N GLN A 687 13.25 -7.47 40.51
CA GLN A 687 12.69 -6.69 41.61
C GLN A 687 13.53 -5.45 41.94
N HIS A 688 14.86 -5.54 41.85
CA HIS A 688 15.77 -4.41 42.02
C HIS A 688 15.53 -3.35 40.95
N LEU A 689 15.46 -3.73 39.67
CA LEU A 689 15.10 -2.83 38.57
C LEU A 689 13.70 -2.22 38.74
N LYS A 690 12.70 -3.02 39.14
CA LYS A 690 11.32 -2.54 39.41
C LYS A 690 11.26 -1.46 40.49
N LYS A 691 12.01 -1.61 41.59
CA LYS A 691 12.08 -0.62 42.69
C LYS A 691 12.72 0.72 42.28
N HIS A 692 13.47 0.75 41.17
CA HIS A 692 14.18 1.92 40.67
C HIS A 692 13.61 2.50 39.35
N LYS A 693 12.48 1.96 38.83
CA LYS A 693 11.80 2.50 37.63
C LYS A 693 11.41 3.99 37.83
N PRO A 694 11.79 4.92 36.92
CA PRO A 694 11.45 6.34 37.05
C PRO A 694 9.96 6.60 36.77
N THR A 695 9.16 6.83 37.81
CA THR A 695 7.76 7.28 37.67
C THR A 695 7.67 8.81 37.59
N PRO A 696 6.88 9.40 36.67
CA PRO A 696 6.60 10.83 36.70
C PRO A 696 5.87 11.20 38.00
N THR A 697 6.43 12.11 38.80
CA THR A 697 5.67 12.65 39.94
C THR A 697 4.60 13.61 39.42
N ARG A 698 3.39 13.54 40.00
CA ARG A 698 2.24 14.39 39.63
C ARG A 698 2.57 15.90 39.60
N ARG A 699 3.51 16.34 40.45
CA ARG A 699 4.07 17.70 40.47
C ARG A 699 4.88 18.07 39.22
N HIS A 700 5.60 17.12 38.62
CA HIS A 700 6.40 17.36 37.42
C HIS A 700 5.52 17.49 36.18
N GLN A 701 4.48 16.65 36.09
CA GLN A 701 3.49 16.68 35.02
C GLN A 701 2.68 17.99 35.04
N GLN A 702 2.16 18.38 36.21
CA GLN A 702 1.50 19.68 36.41
C GLN A 702 2.40 20.89 36.16
N ARG A 703 3.71 20.76 36.39
CA ARG A 703 4.68 21.82 36.09
C ARG A 703 4.93 21.94 34.59
N TYR A 704 5.07 20.81 33.90
CA TYR A 704 5.24 20.75 32.45
C TYR A 704 4.02 21.32 31.73
N GLU A 705 2.81 20.90 32.09
CA GLU A 705 1.55 21.45 31.56
C GLU A 705 1.45 22.97 31.78
N LYS A 706 1.89 23.47 32.94
CA LYS A 706 1.82 24.89 33.30
C LYS A 706 2.89 25.74 32.62
N GLU A 707 4.09 25.21 32.40
CA GLU A 707 5.15 25.88 31.63
C GLU A 707 4.84 25.84 30.11
N HIS A 708 4.27 24.75 29.60
CA HIS A 708 3.81 24.63 28.21
C HIS A 708 2.66 25.58 27.88
N LYS A 709 1.63 25.65 28.74
CA LYS A 709 0.50 26.56 28.56
C LYS A 709 0.92 28.03 28.65
N LYS A 710 1.89 28.35 29.52
CA LYS A 710 2.48 29.70 29.60
C LYS A 710 3.30 30.04 28.36
N ALA A 711 3.96 29.06 27.74
CA ALA A 711 4.66 29.25 26.47
C ALA A 711 3.68 29.48 25.30
N GLU A 712 2.50 28.84 25.29
CA GLU A 712 1.43 29.15 24.32
C GLU A 712 0.86 30.56 24.53
N GLU A 713 0.50 30.91 25.77
CA GLU A 713 -0.07 32.23 26.14
C GLU A 713 0.90 33.41 25.89
N GLU A 714 2.22 33.20 25.95
CA GLU A 714 3.23 34.22 25.64
C GLU A 714 3.57 34.37 24.14
N TRP A 715 3.12 33.47 23.26
CA TRP A 715 3.52 33.44 21.83
C TRP A 715 2.47 33.94 20.81
N GLU A 716 1.18 33.98 21.15
CA GLU A 716 0.14 34.38 20.19
C GLU A 716 0.06 35.87 19.73
N PRO A 717 0.74 36.91 20.29
CA PRO A 717 0.53 38.29 19.85
C PRO A 717 1.12 38.70 18.48
N LYS A 718 1.85 37.82 17.76
CA LYS A 718 2.53 38.18 16.50
C LYS A 718 2.17 37.22 15.37
N GLY A 719 1.18 37.64 14.57
CA GLY A 719 0.63 36.87 13.46
C GLY A 719 1.68 36.42 12.43
N HIS A 720 1.44 35.24 11.87
CA HIS A 720 2.27 34.48 10.94
C HIS A 720 3.56 33.90 11.51
N TRP A 721 3.52 32.64 11.97
CA TRP A 721 4.39 31.53 11.51
C TRP A 721 3.79 30.19 11.99
N LYS A 722 3.38 29.29 11.07
CA LYS A 722 3.04 27.89 11.44
C LYS A 722 4.33 27.10 11.62
N VAL A 723 4.74 26.88 12.86
CA VAL A 723 5.95 26.11 13.20
C VAL A 723 5.68 24.60 13.08
N ARG A 724 6.71 23.84 12.69
CA ARG A 724 6.70 22.37 12.69
C ARG A 724 6.59 21.84 14.13
N HIS A 725 5.39 21.44 14.55
CA HIS A 725 5.19 20.82 15.88
C HIS A 725 5.95 19.48 16.05
N GLY A 726 6.18 18.71 14.97
CA GLY A 726 6.83 17.39 15.01
C GLY A 726 8.35 17.35 15.20
N LYS A 727 8.94 18.30 15.95
CA LYS A 727 10.38 18.25 16.33
C LYS A 727 10.67 18.56 17.80
N TRP A 728 9.68 18.92 18.59
CA TRP A 728 9.83 19.09 20.05
C TRP A 728 9.69 17.78 20.84
N GLU A 729 9.32 16.67 20.17
CA GLU A 729 9.32 15.31 20.74
C GLU A 729 10.74 14.76 20.91
N ASP A 730 11.39 15.30 21.92
CA ASP A 730 12.05 14.58 22.99
C ASP A 730 12.95 13.39 22.58
N VAL A 731 14.21 13.71 22.31
CA VAL A 731 15.30 12.72 22.20
C VAL A 731 15.53 12.01 23.55
N LYS A 732 15.33 12.70 24.68
CA LYS A 732 15.57 12.15 26.03
C LYS A 732 14.41 11.26 26.50
N GLY A 733 13.18 11.57 26.09
CA GLY A 733 11.98 10.75 26.27
C GLY A 733 12.08 9.44 25.50
N ARG A 734 12.51 9.48 24.23
CA ARG A 734 12.74 8.28 23.42
C ARG A 734 13.81 7.36 24.01
N GLU A 735 14.95 7.89 24.47
CA GLU A 735 15.96 7.07 25.15
C GLU A 735 15.42 6.43 26.44
N ARG A 736 14.67 7.19 27.26
CA ARG A 736 14.05 6.67 28.50
C ARG A 736 13.01 5.60 28.21
N GLU A 737 12.22 5.76 27.16
CA GLU A 737 11.21 4.78 26.74
C GLU A 737 11.86 3.52 26.19
N GLN A 738 12.94 3.64 25.42
CA GLN A 738 13.72 2.51 24.91
C GLN A 738 14.27 1.62 26.06
N VAL A 739 14.86 2.23 27.09
CA VAL A 739 15.33 1.48 28.28
C VAL A 739 14.16 0.82 29.01
N LEU A 740 13.02 1.50 29.18
CA LEU A 740 11.83 0.92 29.82
C LEU A 740 11.23 -0.24 29.01
N ARG A 741 11.28 -0.19 27.67
CA ARG A 741 10.87 -1.29 26.77
C ARG A 741 11.78 -2.51 26.91
N GLN A 742 13.11 -2.33 27.03
CA GLN A 742 14.06 -3.43 27.26
C GLN A 742 13.85 -4.11 28.62
N VAL A 743 13.68 -3.32 29.68
CA VAL A 743 13.37 -3.84 31.03
C VAL A 743 12.04 -4.62 31.03
N ALA A 744 11.04 -4.18 30.26
CA ALA A 744 9.77 -4.88 30.11
C ALA A 744 9.81 -6.07 29.12
N ALA A 745 10.88 -6.26 28.36
CA ALA A 745 11.12 -7.47 27.58
C ALA A 745 11.64 -8.59 28.51
N ILE A 746 12.73 -8.32 29.24
CA ILE A 746 13.31 -9.25 30.24
C ILE A 746 12.26 -9.68 31.28
N GLU A 747 11.41 -8.76 31.72
CA GLU A 747 10.31 -9.06 32.66
C GLU A 747 9.37 -10.16 32.13
N ARG A 748 9.13 -10.20 30.81
CA ARG A 748 8.31 -11.22 30.14
C ARG A 748 9.11 -12.47 29.77
N ASP A 749 10.37 -12.35 29.39
CA ASP A 749 11.25 -13.50 29.11
C ASP A 749 11.40 -14.38 30.37
N ILE A 750 11.40 -13.78 31.56
CA ILE A 750 11.39 -14.49 32.85
C ILE A 750 10.02 -15.14 33.12
N GLU A 751 8.91 -14.43 32.88
CA GLU A 751 7.55 -14.98 33.02
C GLU A 751 7.33 -16.19 32.08
N GLU A 752 7.80 -16.11 30.83
CA GLU A 752 7.75 -17.19 29.83
C GLU A 752 8.52 -18.44 30.29
N ILE A 753 9.70 -18.29 30.91
CA ILE A 753 10.46 -19.44 31.43
C ILE A 753 9.73 -20.09 32.63
N PHE A 754 9.09 -19.31 33.51
CA PHE A 754 8.26 -19.87 34.58
C PHE A 754 7.07 -20.68 34.01
N GLU A 755 6.43 -20.20 32.94
CA GLU A 755 5.37 -20.94 32.22
C GLU A 755 5.89 -22.20 31.52
N GLU A 756 7.02 -22.13 30.81
CA GLU A 756 7.67 -23.29 30.13
C GLU A 756 8.03 -24.41 31.12
N LEU A 757 8.45 -24.05 32.33
CA LEU A 757 8.79 -25.00 33.40
C LEU A 757 7.58 -25.48 34.23
N GLY A 758 6.39 -24.93 33.99
CA GLY A 758 5.18 -25.26 34.75
C GLY A 758 5.22 -24.84 36.23
N ILE A 759 5.96 -23.77 36.56
CA ILE A 759 6.15 -23.26 37.92
C ILE A 759 5.44 -21.91 38.05
N ASP A 760 4.58 -21.75 39.07
CA ASP A 760 3.91 -20.48 39.35
C ASP A 760 4.92 -19.36 39.64
N ALA A 761 4.92 -18.31 38.81
CA ALA A 761 5.79 -17.15 38.99
C ALA A 761 5.46 -16.41 40.32
N PRO A 762 6.46 -15.91 41.07
CA PRO A 762 6.23 -15.29 42.37
C PRO A 762 5.44 -13.96 42.24
N PRO A 763 4.49 -13.64 43.15
CA PRO A 763 3.57 -12.50 43.02
C PRO A 763 4.22 -11.12 42.82
N SER A 764 5.49 -10.97 43.17
CA SER A 764 6.31 -9.78 42.92
C SER A 764 6.69 -9.54 41.45
N LEU A 765 6.53 -10.52 40.56
CA LEU A 765 6.61 -10.29 39.12
C LEU A 765 5.31 -9.68 38.57
N HIS A 766 4.14 -10.07 39.07
CA HIS A 766 2.87 -9.62 38.51
C HIS A 766 2.68 -8.09 38.58
N ARG A 767 2.03 -7.57 37.53
CA ARG A 767 1.84 -6.14 37.33
C ARG A 767 0.76 -5.57 38.26
N ASP A 768 1.19 -4.66 39.14
CA ASP A 768 0.32 -3.87 40.01
C ASP A 768 -0.74 -3.13 39.17
N SER A 769 -2.02 -3.47 39.34
CA SER A 769 -3.17 -2.95 38.56
C SER A 769 -3.62 -1.55 39.02
N GLY A 770 -2.64 -0.73 39.39
CA GLY A 770 -2.77 0.55 40.10
C GLY A 770 -3.07 1.77 39.23
N VAL A 771 -3.96 1.68 38.23
CA VAL A 771 -4.55 2.87 37.59
C VAL A 771 -6.06 2.82 37.77
N ARG A 772 -6.52 3.37 38.91
CA ARG A 772 -7.95 3.50 39.22
C ARG A 772 -8.62 4.49 38.27
N ASN A 773 -9.87 4.18 37.92
CA ASN A 773 -10.79 5.06 37.22
C ASN A 773 -10.76 6.50 37.77
N ALA A 774 -10.52 7.46 36.88
CA ALA A 774 -10.70 8.89 37.14
C ALA A 774 -11.42 9.53 35.95
N ALA A 775 -12.71 9.22 35.82
CA ALA A 775 -13.60 10.00 34.95
C ALA A 775 -13.79 11.40 35.56
N PRO A 776 -13.61 12.49 34.80
CA PRO A 776 -14.12 13.80 35.19
C PRO A 776 -15.61 13.88 34.86
N SER A 777 -16.45 13.47 35.81
CA SER A 777 -17.88 13.81 35.76
C SER A 777 -18.05 15.31 36.01
N LEU A 778 -18.43 16.06 34.98
CA LEU A 778 -18.93 17.42 35.08
C LEU A 778 -20.28 17.54 34.35
N VAL A 779 -21.35 17.49 35.13
CA VAL A 779 -22.75 17.76 34.76
C VAL A 779 -23.32 18.71 35.82
N THR A 780 -24.39 19.45 35.47
CA THR A 780 -24.99 20.61 36.19
C THR A 780 -24.21 21.91 35.98
N GLY A 781 -24.80 23.05 35.59
CA GLY A 781 -26.17 23.44 35.16
C GLY A 781 -26.12 24.97 34.87
N ASN A 782 -27.01 25.70 34.19
CA ASN A 782 -28.32 25.48 33.54
C ASN A 782 -28.29 26.20 32.15
N GLY A 783 -29.14 25.93 31.17
CA GLY A 783 -30.52 26.47 31.02
C GLY A 783 -30.51 27.97 30.66
N SER A 784 -31.14 28.47 29.59
CA SER A 784 -32.07 27.90 28.59
C SER A 784 -31.72 28.45 27.16
N ASP A 785 -32.45 28.31 26.05
CA ASP A 785 -33.85 27.89 25.81
C ASP A 785 -34.11 27.35 24.36
N ALA A 786 -35.39 27.30 23.96
CA ALA A 786 -36.00 27.07 22.65
C ALA A 786 -35.24 27.61 21.39
N THR A 787 -35.39 27.05 20.18
CA THR A 787 -36.60 26.43 19.58
C THR A 787 -36.30 25.28 18.61
N VAL A 788 -37.20 24.30 18.56
CA VAL A 788 -37.33 23.30 17.49
C VAL A 788 -37.99 23.93 16.24
N PRO A 789 -37.43 23.78 15.03
CA PRO A 789 -38.20 23.88 13.78
C PRO A 789 -38.59 22.45 13.35
N SER A 790 -39.75 21.96 13.77
CA SER A 790 -41.00 22.00 12.99
C SER A 790 -40.81 21.48 11.56
N VAL A 791 -41.28 20.26 11.33
CA VAL A 791 -41.46 19.63 10.02
C VAL A 791 -42.15 20.61 9.07
N VAL A 792 -41.44 21.09 8.04
CA VAL A 792 -42.04 21.84 6.93
C VAL A 792 -42.50 20.83 5.88
N VAL A 793 -43.77 20.48 5.93
CA VAL A 793 -44.43 19.81 4.81
C VAL A 793 -44.57 20.82 3.67
N TYR A 794 -43.66 20.79 2.70
CA TYR A 794 -43.85 21.52 1.44
C TYR A 794 -44.91 20.81 0.59
N ARG A 795 -46.17 21.10 0.90
CA ARG A 795 -47.28 20.93 -0.02
C ARG A 795 -47.41 22.23 -0.80
N ASP A 796 -46.88 22.29 -2.02
CA ASP A 796 -47.45 23.16 -3.05
C ASP A 796 -47.08 22.75 -4.48
N ALA A 797 -48.06 22.16 -5.16
CA ALA A 797 -48.09 22.13 -6.62
C ALA A 797 -48.64 23.48 -7.11
N GLY A 798 -47.76 24.46 -7.35
CA GLY A 798 -48.16 25.84 -7.69
C GLY A 798 -47.36 26.56 -8.78
N TRP A 799 -46.18 26.06 -9.17
CA TRP A 799 -45.25 26.83 -10.02
C TRP A 799 -45.41 26.63 -11.54
N ASN A 800 -46.28 25.71 -11.97
CA ASN A 800 -46.49 25.37 -13.38
C ASN A 800 -47.52 26.23 -14.15
N LEU A 801 -48.05 27.31 -13.57
CA LEU A 801 -48.86 28.28 -14.33
C LEU A 801 -48.12 29.59 -14.56
N TRP A 802 -47.41 30.11 -13.55
CA TRP A 802 -46.69 31.38 -13.66
C TRP A 802 -45.52 31.30 -14.65
N PHE A 803 -44.76 30.20 -14.64
CA PHE A 803 -43.68 29.98 -15.62
C PHE A 803 -44.21 29.96 -17.06
N TRP A 804 -45.34 29.29 -17.31
CA TRP A 804 -45.96 29.21 -18.63
C TRP A 804 -46.62 30.52 -19.08
N ILE A 805 -47.14 31.33 -18.16
CA ILE A 805 -47.63 32.69 -18.46
C ILE A 805 -46.45 33.60 -18.82
N VAL A 806 -45.35 33.58 -18.06
CA VAL A 806 -44.14 34.38 -18.38
C VAL A 806 -43.53 33.93 -19.71
N PHE A 807 -43.46 32.62 -19.97
CA PHE A 807 -42.99 32.07 -21.24
C PHE A 807 -43.89 32.48 -22.42
N ALA A 808 -45.22 32.40 -22.26
CA ALA A 808 -46.17 32.85 -23.28
C ALA A 808 -46.05 34.36 -23.55
N LEU A 809 -45.91 35.19 -22.51
CA LEU A 809 -45.70 36.63 -22.65
C LEU A 809 -44.36 36.95 -23.32
N PHE A 810 -43.30 36.19 -23.03
CA PHE A 810 -42.00 36.33 -23.68
C PHE A 810 -42.06 35.96 -25.18
N VAL A 811 -42.77 34.88 -25.54
CA VAL A 811 -43.02 34.49 -26.93
C VAL A 811 -43.86 35.55 -27.65
N VAL A 812 -44.91 36.10 -27.02
CA VAL A 812 -45.69 37.21 -27.60
C VAL A 812 -44.83 38.45 -27.79
N LEU A 813 -43.95 38.79 -26.83
CA LEU A 813 -43.02 39.92 -26.95
C LEU A 813 -42.04 39.72 -28.12
N LEU A 814 -41.50 38.52 -28.30
CA LEU A 814 -40.63 38.18 -29.44
C LEU A 814 -41.36 38.27 -30.78
N VAL A 815 -42.62 37.78 -30.85
CA VAL A 815 -43.44 37.90 -32.06
C VAL A 815 -43.76 39.37 -32.38
N VAL A 816 -44.11 40.18 -31.37
CA VAL A 816 -44.32 41.62 -31.53
C VAL A 816 -43.03 42.31 -31.96
N LEU A 817 -41.87 41.99 -31.38
CA LEU A 817 -40.57 42.53 -31.80
C LEU A 817 -40.23 42.16 -33.24
N MET A 818 -40.43 40.91 -33.66
CA MET A 818 -40.21 40.49 -35.05
C MET A 818 -41.16 41.20 -36.03
N ILE A 819 -42.44 41.34 -35.67
CA ILE A 819 -43.42 42.09 -36.47
C ILE A 819 -43.05 43.57 -36.54
N THR A 820 -42.60 44.17 -35.43
CA THR A 820 -42.18 45.58 -35.38
C THR A 820 -40.92 45.82 -36.20
N CYS A 821 -39.92 44.93 -36.11
CA CYS A 821 -38.74 44.95 -36.97
C CYS A 821 -39.12 44.78 -38.45
N PHE A 822 -40.04 43.89 -38.79
CA PHE A 822 -40.54 43.73 -40.16
C PHE A 822 -41.22 45.00 -40.68
N PHE A 823 -42.05 45.66 -39.86
CA PHE A 823 -42.66 46.95 -40.21
C PHE A 823 -41.64 48.09 -40.29
N LEU A 824 -40.59 48.12 -39.44
CA LEU A 824 -39.52 49.12 -39.51
C LEU A 824 -38.64 48.92 -40.75
N VAL A 825 -38.32 47.68 -41.14
CA VAL A 825 -37.55 47.36 -42.36
C VAL A 825 -38.36 47.71 -43.61
N THR A 826 -39.65 47.36 -43.66
CA THR A 826 -40.53 47.72 -44.80
C THR A 826 -40.84 49.22 -44.87
N ALA A 827 -40.95 49.91 -43.73
CA ALA A 827 -41.07 51.37 -43.68
C ALA A 827 -39.78 52.08 -44.14
N LYS A 828 -38.59 51.55 -43.82
CA LYS A 828 -37.32 52.06 -44.35
C LYS A 828 -37.19 51.83 -45.86
N GLN A 829 -37.59 50.66 -46.38
CA GLN A 829 -37.58 50.41 -47.83
C GLN A 829 -38.45 51.41 -48.62
N LYS A 830 -39.58 51.87 -48.06
CA LYS A 830 -40.42 52.90 -48.70
C LYS A 830 -39.82 54.32 -48.72
N LYS A 831 -38.70 54.57 -48.03
CA LYS A 831 -38.05 55.90 -47.97
C LYS A 831 -36.76 56.03 -48.79
N GLY A 832 -36.27 54.96 -49.41
CA GLY A 832 -35.15 55.05 -50.36
C GLY A 832 -33.76 55.34 -49.77
N GLU A 833 -33.60 55.26 -48.44
CA GLU A 833 -32.31 55.46 -47.77
C GLU A 833 -31.65 54.12 -47.44
N TYR A 834 -30.93 53.55 -48.43
CA TYR A 834 -29.97 52.48 -48.18
C TYR A 834 -28.59 53.07 -47.84
N SER A 835 -28.36 53.30 -46.55
CA SER A 835 -27.01 53.48 -46.00
C SER A 835 -26.94 52.86 -44.60
N GLN A 836 -26.16 51.78 -44.51
CA GLN A 836 -25.74 51.07 -43.29
C GLN A 836 -26.83 50.56 -42.33
N ILE A 837 -26.77 49.25 -42.07
CA ILE A 837 -26.76 48.65 -40.72
C ILE A 837 -26.30 47.20 -40.90
N SER A 838 -25.29 46.81 -40.13
CA SER A 838 -24.83 45.42 -39.91
C SER A 838 -25.72 44.72 -38.89
#